data_AF-A0A4P9C765-F1
#
_entry.id   AF-A0A4P9C765-F1
#
_cell.length_a   1.000
_cell.length_b   1.000
_cell.length_c   1.000
_cell.angle_alpha   90.00
_cell.angle_beta   90.00
_cell.angle_gamma   90.00
#
_symmetry.space_group_name_H-M   'P 1'
#
loop_
_entity.id
_entity.type
_entity.pdbx_description
1 polymer ?
#
loop_
_entity_poly.entity_id
_entity_poly.type
_entity_poly.pdbx_seq_one_letter_code
_entity_poly.pdbx_strand_id
1 'polypeptide(L)'
;MKKKSDVKALRRRVFAAALGVTLSFAAFTGSAVLAMPEIPVDTSGVDNYNGGRLPAGLDSSYYTLPQDTNAITPRGVEQPLPEKYDLRNENLVTGTRAQDPWGSCWSFGNTSSIESNAVLNGAGSASSLDYSEHYMAWFTFQPYQGEGYQIVEGTASVLDFGGRRQMATADTTAWFGPVSEALAPYVNAAGTLDKSGDWSLPSSLRDEADEVHVQNVDYLPETGVFTGTAVDKDGYTYKTGYSFDEAALKAVKSALMENGVLDVSYHSAKSLPDQDDKTTEIFNTTTHAQYSPRNASANHEVSIVGWDDTYGVENFSTTPPGRGAWIVKNSWGKGDGGPGSVDAEGYFYISYYDQTVSEFTSYQVDVPKNGLFSYDNNYQYDFLGYKSFVSVPPSEASRGNKVANVFTAEKDEVLTAVSAITVDTNSTVEVEIYKLADGADLSNAGEAVSTATAWPTYGGYHTIALDTPVELKAGERFAVVETITGARGGYMPMEMGYSGVIPQNGGTITSIAKIEHGQSYVGAEEDGQWVWSDVADTPKMPNGDETINYGNVMIKAFTVDKDATAPTVTVEVESFDKAGQSLGRQTVTDFNNVAALPDNTVQIALTSSAQKGTASLSVNGVAYTEDTKIPANSVITVDGLSQPRGNNNVQYTLSYKVDEIMITDANVTVTGAADLLPPGTIFSATQLDETALGEAALTNLKNSYKAFTLYEVKTQKDGKDLALPEGKTVTLSFPLPEGYDAAKTGVYLVREDGSITPFTTSAAAPDAQAKTLNAEGAENAAAVLSVDTSVLNGTYAIALEKDQSEGGATPDNGSGTSTDTTVHQDGGAKASGNVLTGILETPQHAGAACIVALAAIFGAGYVYRRKRTR
;
A
#
# COMPACT_ATOMS: atom_id res chain seq x y z
N MET A 1 -39.16 35.79 -54.75
CA MET A 1 -39.72 34.66 -55.55
C MET A 1 -39.84 33.48 -54.55
N LYS A 2 -41.03 32.92 -54.26
CA LYS A 2 -41.67 31.75 -54.90
C LYS A 2 -40.68 30.57 -55.06
N LYS A 3 -40.82 29.38 -54.45
CA LYS A 3 -41.83 28.74 -53.54
C LYS A 3 -41.07 27.97 -52.41
N LYS A 4 -41.59 27.53 -51.24
CA LYS A 4 -42.85 26.84 -50.84
C LYS A 4 -43.00 25.42 -51.44
N SER A 5 -43.64 24.40 -50.84
CA SER A 5 -44.48 24.23 -49.62
C SER A 5 -44.83 22.73 -49.43
N ASP A 6 -45.30 22.13 -48.31
CA ASP A 6 -45.45 22.46 -46.87
C ASP A 6 -45.81 21.12 -46.13
N VAL A 7 -45.05 20.61 -45.13
CA VAL A 7 -45.41 20.51 -43.68
C VAL A 7 -46.52 19.50 -43.21
N LYS A 8 -46.32 18.88 -42.02
CA LYS A 8 -47.18 17.97 -41.17
C LYS A 8 -47.03 16.44 -41.39
N ALA A 9 -47.01 15.52 -40.41
CA ALA A 9 -47.08 15.45 -38.92
C ALA A 9 -48.35 14.88 -38.26
N LEU A 10 -48.18 13.83 -37.42
CA LEU A 10 -49.15 13.34 -36.42
C LEU A 10 -48.43 12.50 -35.31
N ARG A 11 -48.92 12.42 -34.06
CA ARG A 11 -48.72 13.42 -32.98
C ARG A 11 -49.64 13.16 -31.76
N ARG A 12 -49.28 12.28 -30.79
CA ARG A 12 -49.88 12.14 -29.42
C ARG A 12 -49.16 11.04 -28.59
N ARG A 13 -49.16 10.95 -27.24
CA ARG A 13 -49.29 11.83 -26.02
C ARG A 13 -49.16 10.84 -24.80
N VAL A 14 -48.73 11.17 -23.57
CA VAL A 14 -49.36 11.98 -22.49
C VAL A 14 -48.35 12.18 -21.32
N PHE A 15 -48.41 13.35 -20.67
CA PHE A 15 -47.94 13.84 -19.33
C PHE A 15 -47.47 12.84 -18.23
N ALA A 16 -46.54 13.11 -17.28
CA ALA A 16 -45.82 14.31 -16.74
C ALA A 16 -46.35 15.02 -15.46
N ALA A 17 -45.49 15.11 -14.42
CA ALA A 17 -45.38 16.10 -13.32
C ALA A 17 -44.31 15.60 -12.30
N ALA A 18 -43.26 16.27 -11.79
CA ALA A 18 -42.76 17.65 -11.77
C ALA A 18 -43.24 18.58 -10.64
N LEU A 19 -42.38 18.79 -9.61
CA LEU A 19 -42.05 20.03 -8.87
C LEU A 19 -41.06 19.68 -7.72
N GLY A 20 -40.03 20.45 -7.35
CA GLY A 20 -39.42 21.61 -8.01
C GLY A 20 -38.98 22.71 -7.04
N VAL A 21 -37.67 22.96 -6.90
CA VAL A 21 -37.11 24.20 -6.33
C VAL A 21 -35.95 24.68 -7.21
N THR A 22 -35.95 25.96 -7.56
CA THR A 22 -34.93 26.62 -8.39
C THR A 22 -34.23 27.72 -7.59
N LEU A 23 -32.89 27.73 -7.55
CA LEU A 23 -31.95 28.83 -7.24
C LEU A 23 -30.55 28.16 -7.13
N SER A 24 -29.46 28.61 -7.74
CA SER A 24 -29.24 29.80 -8.60
C SER A 24 -28.21 29.49 -9.69
N PHE A 25 -28.56 29.70 -10.97
CA PHE A 25 -27.57 29.71 -12.06
C PHE A 25 -26.87 31.08 -12.09
N ALA A 26 -25.85 31.25 -11.25
CA ALA A 26 -24.87 32.32 -11.39
C ALA A 26 -23.88 31.90 -12.48
N ALA A 27 -24.02 32.46 -13.68
CA ALA A 27 -23.17 32.11 -14.80
C ALA A 27 -21.74 32.68 -14.62
N PHE A 28 -20.81 31.84 -14.16
CA PHE A 28 -19.38 32.13 -14.19
C PHE A 28 -18.82 31.96 -15.62
N THR A 29 -19.38 32.70 -16.59
CA THR A 29 -18.79 32.85 -17.93
C THR A 29 -17.57 33.75 -17.82
N GLY A 30 -16.49 33.20 -17.28
CA GLY A 30 -15.36 33.99 -16.80
C GLY A 30 -14.22 33.20 -16.18
N SER A 31 -14.08 31.90 -16.46
CA SER A 31 -12.74 31.30 -16.45
C SER A 31 -11.93 32.05 -17.49
N ALA A 32 -11.03 32.92 -17.05
CA ALA A 32 -9.98 33.38 -17.93
C ALA A 32 -9.15 32.15 -18.26
N VAL A 33 -9.02 31.80 -19.55
CA VAL A 33 -7.98 30.87 -19.99
C VAL A 33 -6.67 31.63 -19.80
N LEU A 34 -6.11 31.51 -18.58
CA LEU A 34 -4.78 31.99 -18.27
C LEU A 34 -3.84 31.21 -19.19
N ALA A 35 -3.00 31.94 -19.91
CA ALA A 35 -2.06 31.30 -20.82
C ALA A 35 -1.14 30.41 -19.99
N MET A 36 -1.05 29.14 -20.36
CA MET A 36 -0.05 28.23 -19.83
C MET A 36 1.33 28.92 -19.85
N PRO A 37 2.17 28.76 -18.81
CA PRO A 37 3.52 29.33 -18.81
C PRO A 37 4.27 28.99 -20.12
N GLU A 38 5.15 29.86 -20.58
CA GLU A 38 5.89 29.67 -21.84
C GLU A 38 6.89 28.52 -21.69
N ILE A 39 6.43 27.30 -21.94
CA ILE A 39 7.23 26.08 -21.88
C ILE A 39 8.26 26.11 -23.02
N PRO A 40 9.57 26.00 -22.73
CA PRO A 40 10.57 25.82 -23.77
C PRO A 40 10.37 24.44 -24.41
N VAL A 41 10.20 24.39 -25.73
CA VAL A 41 10.00 23.16 -26.49
C VAL A 41 11.19 22.93 -27.40
N ASP A 42 11.76 21.72 -27.37
CA ASP A 42 12.96 21.39 -28.13
C ASP A 42 12.63 20.65 -29.44
N THR A 43 12.47 21.41 -30.51
CA THR A 43 12.17 20.88 -31.86
C THR A 43 13.42 20.43 -32.62
N SER A 44 14.63 20.60 -32.06
CA SER A 44 15.90 20.42 -32.80
C SER A 44 16.19 18.98 -33.25
N GLY A 45 15.44 18.00 -32.71
CA GLY A 45 15.49 16.60 -33.10
C GLY A 45 14.94 16.31 -34.50
N VAL A 46 14.01 17.13 -35.05
CA VAL A 46 13.35 16.90 -36.35
C VAL A 46 14.36 16.68 -37.49
N ASP A 47 15.44 17.48 -37.52
CA ASP A 47 16.41 17.50 -38.62
C ASP A 47 17.70 16.71 -38.36
N ASN A 48 17.95 16.19 -37.15
CA ASN A 48 19.31 15.88 -36.66
C ASN A 48 19.54 14.47 -36.07
N TYR A 49 19.42 13.41 -36.86
CA TYR A 49 19.98 12.10 -36.49
C TYR A 49 21.40 11.89 -37.04
N ASN A 50 22.41 12.54 -36.44
CA ASN A 50 23.82 12.32 -36.80
C ASN A 50 24.86 12.79 -35.75
N GLY A 51 24.49 13.04 -34.49
CA GLY A 51 25.41 13.76 -33.58
C GLY A 51 25.20 13.71 -32.06
N GLY A 52 24.19 12.99 -31.54
CA GLY A 52 24.07 12.78 -30.08
C GLY A 52 22.65 12.83 -29.51
N ARG A 53 21.67 13.40 -30.22
CA ARG A 53 20.26 13.30 -29.84
C ARG A 53 19.64 11.99 -30.28
N LEU A 54 18.82 11.44 -29.39
CA LEU A 54 17.97 10.30 -29.68
C LEU A 54 16.67 10.85 -30.28
N PRO A 55 16.01 10.13 -31.22
CA PRO A 55 14.71 10.54 -31.77
C PRO A 55 13.53 10.38 -30.77
N ALA A 56 13.74 10.81 -29.52
CA ALA A 56 12.81 10.95 -28.39
C ALA A 56 12.97 12.34 -27.72
N GLY A 57 13.41 13.35 -28.49
CA GLY A 57 13.77 14.70 -28.04
C GLY A 57 15.09 14.80 -27.24
N LEU A 58 15.30 13.83 -26.34
CA LEU A 58 16.39 13.78 -25.37
C LEU A 58 17.78 13.59 -25.98
N ASP A 59 18.77 14.23 -25.38
CA ASP A 59 20.17 14.17 -25.79
C ASP A 59 20.94 13.11 -24.96
N SER A 60 21.80 12.32 -25.60
CA SER A 60 22.72 11.41 -24.90
C SER A 60 23.67 12.15 -23.95
N SER A 61 23.90 13.45 -24.17
CA SER A 61 24.66 14.30 -23.25
C SER A 61 24.07 14.38 -21.84
N TYR A 62 22.80 13.98 -21.63
CA TYR A 62 22.22 13.92 -20.30
C TYR A 62 22.87 12.87 -19.39
N TYR A 63 23.51 11.84 -19.97
CA TYR A 63 24.09 10.70 -19.25
C TYR A 63 25.62 10.64 -19.32
N THR A 64 26.27 11.46 -20.17
CA THR A 64 27.74 11.62 -20.21
C THR A 64 28.21 12.62 -19.14
N LEU A 65 28.19 12.21 -17.87
CA LEU A 65 28.48 13.08 -16.73
C LEU A 65 29.99 13.25 -16.48
N PRO A 66 30.54 14.48 -16.34
CA PRO A 66 31.98 14.67 -16.09
C PRO A 66 32.42 14.25 -14.68
N GLN A 67 33.58 13.58 -14.60
CA GLN A 67 34.20 13.06 -13.36
C GLN A 67 34.25 14.07 -12.19
N ASP A 68 34.46 15.36 -12.46
CA ASP A 68 34.67 16.39 -11.43
C ASP A 68 33.38 16.92 -10.79
N THR A 69 32.21 16.55 -11.34
CA THR A 69 30.90 16.98 -10.84
C THR A 69 30.46 16.30 -9.54
N ASN A 70 31.01 15.12 -9.22
CA ASN A 70 30.45 14.18 -8.23
C ASN A 70 28.97 13.78 -8.49
N ALA A 71 28.46 13.94 -9.72
CA ALA A 71 27.07 13.62 -10.04
C ALA A 71 26.77 12.11 -10.01
N ILE A 72 27.77 11.26 -10.27
CA ILE A 72 27.62 9.80 -10.19
C ILE A 72 27.90 9.34 -8.76
N THR A 73 26.85 8.88 -8.06
CA THR A 73 26.98 8.09 -6.83
C THR A 73 26.59 6.64 -7.14
N PRO A 74 27.54 5.70 -7.25
CA PRO A 74 27.24 4.28 -7.42
C PRO A 74 26.39 3.73 -6.28
N ARG A 75 25.23 3.14 -6.60
CA ARG A 75 24.38 2.40 -5.65
C ARG A 75 25.16 1.19 -5.09
N GLY A 76 24.85 0.78 -3.86
CA GLY A 76 25.31 -0.48 -3.23
C GLY A 76 26.81 -0.72 -2.97
N VAL A 77 27.74 0.19 -3.30
CA VAL A 77 29.19 -0.03 -3.13
C VAL A 77 29.67 0.12 -1.67
N GLU A 78 29.10 -0.67 -0.76
CA GLU A 78 29.64 -0.86 0.60
C GLU A 78 30.84 -1.83 0.63
N GLN A 79 30.98 -2.67 -0.40
CA GLN A 79 32.07 -3.64 -0.56
C GLN A 79 32.89 -3.33 -1.82
N PRO A 80 34.18 -3.69 -1.85
CA PRO A 80 34.98 -3.59 -3.07
C PRO A 80 34.45 -4.54 -4.14
N LEU A 81 34.13 -4.00 -5.32
CA LEU A 81 33.72 -4.79 -6.49
C LEU A 81 34.82 -5.81 -6.87
N PRO A 82 34.46 -7.05 -7.24
CA PRO A 82 35.44 -8.06 -7.65
C PRO A 82 36.08 -7.74 -9.01
N GLU A 83 37.33 -8.19 -9.22
CA GLU A 83 38.04 -8.02 -10.50
C GLU A 83 37.32 -8.69 -11.69
N LYS A 84 36.49 -9.70 -11.42
CA LYS A 84 35.62 -10.37 -12.41
C LYS A 84 34.25 -10.67 -11.79
N TYR A 85 33.22 -10.59 -12.62
CA TYR A 85 31.87 -11.04 -12.29
C TYR A 85 31.18 -11.53 -13.57
N ASP A 86 30.34 -12.55 -13.48
CA ASP A 86 29.75 -13.19 -14.65
C ASP A 86 28.47 -13.95 -14.24
N LEU A 87 27.32 -13.35 -14.54
CA LEU A 87 25.98 -13.78 -14.17
C LEU A 87 25.62 -15.19 -14.70
N ARG A 88 26.38 -15.71 -15.68
CA ARG A 88 26.22 -17.09 -16.18
C ARG A 88 26.55 -18.12 -15.10
N ASN A 89 27.46 -17.81 -14.18
CA ASN A 89 27.80 -18.68 -13.05
C ASN A 89 26.72 -18.65 -11.95
N GLU A 90 26.01 -17.53 -11.83
CA GLU A 90 24.88 -17.34 -10.90
C GLU A 90 23.56 -17.92 -11.45
N ASN A 91 23.54 -18.41 -12.70
CA ASN A 91 22.35 -18.87 -13.42
C ASN A 91 21.29 -17.78 -13.65
N LEU A 92 21.71 -16.53 -13.78
CA LEU A 92 20.86 -15.35 -14.02
C LEU A 92 20.83 -14.90 -15.49
N VAL A 93 21.40 -15.69 -16.42
CA VAL A 93 21.50 -15.36 -17.85
C VAL A 93 20.76 -16.40 -18.67
N THR A 94 19.69 -15.97 -19.35
CA THR A 94 18.97 -16.79 -20.32
C THR A 94 19.82 -17.09 -21.55
N GLY A 95 19.54 -18.23 -22.19
CA GLY A 95 20.28 -18.67 -23.38
C GLY A 95 20.29 -17.63 -24.51
N THR A 96 21.28 -17.73 -25.40
CA THR A 96 21.42 -16.85 -26.56
C THR A 96 20.33 -17.14 -27.62
N ARG A 97 19.63 -16.10 -28.09
CA ARG A 97 18.65 -16.16 -29.20
C ARG A 97 19.24 -15.56 -30.48
N ALA A 98 18.53 -15.65 -31.59
CA ALA A 98 18.96 -15.13 -32.90
C ALA A 98 17.92 -14.16 -33.49
N GLN A 99 18.33 -12.93 -33.77
CA GLN A 99 17.51 -11.90 -34.41
C GLN A 99 17.24 -12.17 -35.88
N ASP A 100 18.03 -13.04 -36.53
CA ASP A 100 17.87 -13.43 -37.93
C ASP A 100 16.41 -13.89 -38.18
N PRO A 101 15.65 -13.19 -39.04
CA PRO A 101 16.14 -12.37 -40.15
C PRO A 101 16.18 -10.84 -39.93
N TRP A 102 15.71 -10.31 -38.80
CA TRP A 102 15.37 -8.88 -38.63
C TRP A 102 16.43 -8.01 -37.93
N GLY A 103 16.32 -6.69 -38.14
CA GLY A 103 17.07 -5.62 -37.47
C GLY A 103 16.61 -5.27 -36.04
N SER A 104 16.05 -6.23 -35.31
CA SER A 104 15.37 -6.08 -34.02
C SER A 104 16.27 -6.29 -32.79
N CYS A 105 17.60 -6.14 -32.93
CA CYS A 105 18.59 -6.35 -31.85
C CYS A 105 18.18 -5.77 -30.48
N TRP A 106 17.59 -4.58 -30.47
CA TRP A 106 17.08 -3.87 -29.29
C TRP A 106 16.04 -4.65 -28.47
N SER A 107 15.12 -5.37 -29.11
CA SER A 107 14.16 -6.19 -28.36
C SER A 107 14.86 -7.35 -27.63
N PHE A 108 15.99 -7.87 -28.15
CA PHE A 108 16.81 -8.89 -27.46
C PHE A 108 17.69 -8.31 -26.33
N GLY A 109 18.12 -7.05 -26.45
CA GLY A 109 18.81 -6.33 -25.37
C GLY A 109 17.88 -6.14 -24.18
N ASN A 110 16.70 -5.55 -24.45
CA ASN A 110 15.64 -5.32 -23.48
C ASN A 110 15.09 -6.61 -22.84
N THR A 111 14.64 -7.61 -23.62
CA THR A 111 14.09 -8.86 -23.05
C THR A 111 15.11 -9.54 -22.16
N SER A 112 16.38 -9.63 -22.57
CA SER A 112 17.40 -10.30 -21.76
C SER A 112 17.69 -9.60 -20.43
N SER A 113 17.47 -8.28 -20.32
CA SER A 113 17.57 -7.58 -19.03
C SER A 113 16.37 -7.92 -18.14
N ILE A 114 15.16 -7.86 -18.71
CA ILE A 114 13.90 -8.20 -18.02
C ILE A 114 13.89 -9.67 -17.56
N GLU A 115 14.29 -10.62 -18.42
CA GLU A 115 14.40 -12.04 -18.09
C GLU A 115 15.33 -12.28 -16.90
N SER A 116 16.50 -11.62 -16.89
CA SER A 116 17.47 -11.76 -15.80
C SER A 116 16.92 -11.27 -14.47
N ASN A 117 16.27 -10.09 -14.47
CA ASN A 117 15.65 -9.54 -13.28
C ASN A 117 14.40 -10.34 -12.82
N ALA A 118 13.66 -10.94 -13.76
CA ALA A 118 12.55 -11.84 -13.47
C ALA A 118 13.02 -13.15 -12.82
N VAL A 119 14.11 -13.76 -13.30
CA VAL A 119 14.73 -14.92 -12.65
C VAL A 119 15.25 -14.54 -11.25
N LEU A 120 15.90 -13.38 -11.10
CA LEU A 120 16.36 -12.87 -9.80
C LEU A 120 15.21 -12.66 -8.79
N ASN A 121 14.04 -12.23 -9.27
CA ASN A 121 12.81 -12.09 -8.46
C ASN A 121 12.01 -13.39 -8.26
N GLY A 122 12.39 -14.50 -8.93
CA GLY A 122 11.82 -15.82 -8.73
C GLY A 122 10.73 -16.26 -9.71
N ALA A 123 10.58 -15.61 -10.88
CA ALA A 123 9.63 -16.02 -11.92
C ALA A 123 9.89 -17.44 -12.48
N GLY A 124 11.13 -17.94 -12.37
CA GLY A 124 11.51 -19.25 -12.85
C GLY A 124 13.02 -19.46 -12.81
N SER A 125 13.54 -20.22 -13.78
CA SER A 125 14.98 -20.42 -13.99
C SER A 125 15.41 -19.86 -15.34
N ALA A 126 16.66 -19.42 -15.47
CA ALA A 126 17.18 -18.92 -16.75
C ALA A 126 17.27 -19.98 -17.88
N SER A 127 17.01 -21.26 -17.58
CA SER A 127 16.86 -22.32 -18.58
C SER A 127 15.40 -22.63 -18.96
N SER A 128 14.44 -21.93 -18.35
CA SER A 128 12.99 -22.11 -18.58
C SER A 128 12.26 -20.82 -18.97
N LEU A 129 12.89 -19.65 -18.79
CA LEU A 129 12.32 -18.35 -19.15
C LEU A 129 12.69 -17.99 -20.60
N ASP A 130 11.71 -17.50 -21.34
CA ASP A 130 11.78 -17.22 -22.78
C ASP A 130 10.73 -16.15 -23.14
N TYR A 131 11.14 -14.88 -23.20
CA TYR A 131 10.25 -13.74 -23.49
C TYR A 131 10.34 -13.25 -24.93
N SER A 132 9.20 -13.01 -25.56
CA SER A 132 9.10 -12.74 -27.00
C SER A 132 9.70 -11.39 -27.41
N GLU A 133 10.79 -11.43 -28.18
CA GLU A 133 11.31 -10.26 -28.86
C GLU A 133 10.43 -9.80 -30.04
N HIS A 134 9.71 -10.74 -30.67
CA HIS A 134 8.77 -10.45 -31.76
C HIS A 134 7.60 -9.58 -31.25
N TYR A 135 7.07 -9.90 -30.08
CA TYR A 135 6.03 -9.12 -29.42
C TYR A 135 6.46 -7.67 -29.21
N MET A 136 7.62 -7.46 -28.59
CA MET A 136 8.18 -6.13 -28.32
C MET A 136 8.37 -5.34 -29.61
N ALA A 137 9.07 -5.93 -30.59
CA ALA A 137 9.39 -5.27 -31.84
C ALA A 137 8.16 -4.97 -32.73
N TRP A 138 7.10 -5.77 -32.64
CA TRP A 138 5.83 -5.49 -33.32
C TRP A 138 5.06 -4.35 -32.64
N PHE A 139 4.83 -4.46 -31.32
CA PHE A 139 3.84 -3.63 -30.63
C PHE A 139 4.28 -2.21 -30.29
N THR A 140 5.58 -1.89 -30.31
CA THR A 140 6.08 -0.51 -30.18
C THR A 140 5.51 0.44 -31.25
N PHE A 141 5.29 -0.08 -32.46
CA PHE A 141 4.78 0.68 -33.62
C PHE A 141 3.29 0.41 -33.93
N GLN A 142 2.55 -0.19 -32.98
CA GLN A 142 1.09 -0.32 -33.04
C GLN A 142 0.45 0.62 -32.01
N PRO A 143 -0.12 1.77 -32.41
CA PRO A 143 -0.76 2.71 -31.49
C PRO A 143 -1.84 2.05 -30.63
N TYR A 144 -1.85 2.37 -29.33
CA TYR A 144 -2.86 1.91 -28.39
C TYR A 144 -3.85 3.05 -28.10
N GLN A 145 -5.16 2.76 -28.13
CA GLN A 145 -6.26 3.74 -28.01
C GLN A 145 -6.18 4.98 -28.95
N GLY A 146 -5.35 4.91 -30.00
CA GLY A 146 -5.11 6.00 -30.96
C GLY A 146 -3.85 6.82 -30.69
N GLU A 147 -2.97 6.36 -29.80
CA GLU A 147 -1.76 7.05 -29.34
C GLU A 147 -0.51 6.17 -29.44
N GLY A 148 0.66 6.78 -29.63
CA GLY A 148 1.95 6.11 -29.77
C GLY A 148 2.63 6.37 -31.12
N TYR A 149 3.51 5.45 -31.51
CA TYR A 149 4.19 5.50 -32.81
C TYR A 149 3.41 4.73 -33.87
N GLN A 150 3.31 5.30 -35.07
CA GLN A 150 2.72 4.66 -36.24
C GLN A 150 3.65 4.78 -37.45
N ILE A 151 3.88 3.69 -38.18
CA ILE A 151 4.61 3.70 -39.46
C ILE A 151 3.78 4.41 -40.53
N VAL A 152 4.41 5.29 -41.30
CA VAL A 152 3.78 6.07 -42.39
C VAL A 152 4.20 5.58 -43.77
N GLU A 153 5.51 5.42 -43.99
CA GLU A 153 6.12 4.87 -45.20
C GLU A 153 7.48 4.23 -44.84
N GLY A 154 7.84 3.05 -45.33
CA GLY A 154 9.10 2.41 -44.92
C GLY A 154 9.31 0.96 -45.37
N THR A 155 10.04 0.22 -44.53
CA THR A 155 10.45 -1.18 -44.75
C THR A 155 9.27 -2.11 -45.03
N ALA A 156 9.56 -3.28 -45.63
CA ALA A 156 8.56 -4.32 -45.89
C ALA A 156 7.98 -4.96 -44.60
N SER A 157 8.60 -4.73 -43.43
CA SER A 157 8.15 -5.20 -42.12
C SER A 157 8.60 -4.25 -41.02
N VAL A 158 7.73 -4.03 -40.03
CA VAL A 158 7.99 -3.24 -38.82
C VAL A 158 9.26 -3.69 -38.07
N LEU A 159 9.58 -4.99 -38.13
CA LEU A 159 10.68 -5.59 -37.35
C LEU A 159 12.08 -5.13 -37.79
N ASP A 160 12.21 -4.49 -38.98
CA ASP A 160 13.45 -3.86 -39.46
C ASP A 160 13.58 -2.36 -39.12
N PHE A 161 12.58 -1.71 -38.49
CA PHE A 161 12.67 -0.28 -38.11
C PHE A 161 13.71 0.03 -37.01
N GLY A 162 14.17 -1.00 -36.28
CA GLY A 162 15.04 -0.84 -35.11
C GLY A 162 14.33 -0.12 -33.94
N GLY A 163 15.05 0.11 -32.85
CA GLY A 163 14.50 0.68 -31.62
C GLY A 163 15.59 1.23 -30.71
N ARG A 164 15.27 1.34 -29.42
CA ARG A 164 16.12 1.89 -28.34
C ARG A 164 15.42 1.74 -27.00
N ARG A 165 16.18 1.90 -25.91
CA ARG A 165 15.68 1.91 -24.52
C ARG A 165 14.43 2.77 -24.26
N GLN A 166 14.26 3.98 -24.82
CA GLN A 166 13.05 4.78 -24.53
C GLN A 166 11.76 4.18 -25.11
N MET A 167 11.84 3.45 -26.23
CA MET A 167 10.68 2.76 -26.79
C MET A 167 10.29 1.60 -25.86
N ALA A 168 11.26 0.74 -25.56
CA ALA A 168 11.09 -0.37 -24.63
C ALA A 168 10.61 0.09 -23.24
N THR A 169 11.15 1.18 -22.68
CA THR A 169 10.68 1.75 -21.41
C THR A 169 9.21 2.16 -21.49
N ALA A 170 8.80 2.92 -22.51
CA ALA A 170 7.41 3.37 -22.62
C ALA A 170 6.43 2.20 -22.77
N ASP A 171 6.77 1.19 -23.56
CA ASP A 171 5.90 0.04 -23.81
C ASP A 171 5.84 -0.95 -22.62
N THR A 172 6.95 -1.13 -21.89
CA THR A 172 7.00 -2.03 -20.73
C THR A 172 6.46 -1.42 -19.45
N THR A 173 6.64 -0.12 -19.19
CA THR A 173 6.07 0.55 -18.00
C THR A 173 4.59 0.88 -18.17
N ALA A 174 4.08 0.84 -19.40
CA ALA A 174 2.63 0.75 -19.66
C ALA A 174 2.04 -0.63 -19.32
N TRP A 175 2.86 -1.60 -18.90
CA TRP A 175 2.52 -3.01 -18.67
C TRP A 175 1.94 -3.72 -19.91
N PHE A 176 2.41 -3.35 -21.11
CA PHE A 176 2.06 -4.11 -22.31
C PHE A 176 2.88 -5.37 -22.50
N GLY A 177 3.87 -5.69 -21.65
CA GLY A 177 4.65 -6.93 -21.75
C GLY A 177 6.00 -6.87 -21.04
N PRO A 178 6.87 -7.88 -21.25
CA PRO A 178 6.76 -8.94 -22.27
C PRO A 178 5.69 -10.01 -22.03
N VAL A 179 5.47 -10.82 -23.07
CA VAL A 179 4.78 -12.13 -23.03
C VAL A 179 5.79 -13.25 -23.33
N SER A 180 5.49 -14.49 -22.97
CA SER A 180 6.32 -15.63 -23.41
C SER A 180 6.43 -15.76 -24.93
N GLU A 181 7.62 -16.14 -25.40
CA GLU A 181 7.91 -16.58 -26.77
C GLU A 181 6.96 -17.70 -27.26
N ALA A 182 6.35 -18.47 -26.35
CA ALA A 182 5.34 -19.46 -26.72
C ALA A 182 4.01 -18.86 -27.24
N LEU A 183 3.70 -17.61 -26.90
CA LEU A 183 2.47 -16.90 -27.32
C LEU A 183 2.68 -16.07 -28.59
N ALA A 184 3.88 -15.51 -28.76
CA ALA A 184 4.24 -14.66 -29.90
C ALA A 184 5.60 -15.08 -30.48
N PRO A 185 5.73 -16.29 -31.05
CA PRO A 185 7.03 -16.85 -31.41
C PRO A 185 7.72 -16.05 -32.53
N TYR A 186 9.05 -16.08 -32.55
CA TYR A 186 9.94 -15.37 -33.48
C TYR A 186 9.95 -16.00 -34.89
N VAL A 187 8.77 -16.16 -35.47
CA VAL A 187 8.50 -16.70 -36.81
C VAL A 187 7.27 -16.00 -37.41
N ASN A 188 7.12 -16.04 -38.72
CA ASN A 188 5.84 -15.70 -39.36
C ASN A 188 4.72 -16.69 -38.98
N ALA A 189 3.48 -16.32 -39.28
CA ALA A 189 2.28 -17.13 -39.09
C ALA A 189 2.28 -18.49 -39.84
N ALA A 190 3.27 -18.77 -40.70
CA ALA A 190 3.49 -20.07 -41.32
C ALA A 190 4.51 -20.96 -40.57
N GLY A 191 5.07 -20.47 -39.45
CA GLY A 191 6.08 -21.18 -38.65
C GLY A 191 7.49 -21.13 -39.24
N THR A 192 7.86 -20.06 -39.95
CA THR A 192 9.15 -19.93 -40.66
C THR A 192 9.80 -18.57 -40.49
N LEU A 193 11.11 -18.49 -40.74
CA LEU A 193 11.91 -17.26 -40.73
C LEU A 193 11.87 -16.50 -42.08
N ASP A 194 10.87 -16.72 -42.93
CA ASP A 194 10.75 -16.04 -44.22
C ASP A 194 10.24 -14.59 -44.01
N LYS A 195 11.08 -13.59 -44.32
CA LYS A 195 10.74 -12.15 -44.28
C LYS A 195 9.51 -11.78 -45.11
N SER A 196 9.17 -12.57 -46.14
CA SER A 196 8.01 -12.31 -47.02
C SER A 196 6.69 -12.92 -46.52
N GLY A 197 6.72 -13.66 -45.41
CA GLY A 197 5.52 -14.15 -44.74
C GLY A 197 4.80 -13.08 -43.91
N ASP A 198 3.67 -13.45 -43.32
CA ASP A 198 2.90 -12.59 -42.40
C ASP A 198 3.49 -12.66 -40.99
N TRP A 199 4.09 -11.56 -40.54
CA TRP A 199 4.63 -11.37 -39.17
C TRP A 199 3.73 -10.47 -38.32
N SER A 200 2.43 -10.38 -38.62
CA SER A 200 1.50 -9.59 -37.80
C SER A 200 1.02 -10.34 -36.56
N LEU A 201 1.03 -9.64 -35.40
CA LEU A 201 0.49 -10.15 -34.15
C LEU A 201 -0.89 -9.55 -33.86
N PRO A 202 -1.91 -10.36 -33.47
CA PRO A 202 -3.24 -9.88 -33.15
C PRO A 202 -3.22 -9.03 -31.87
N SER A 203 -3.96 -7.92 -31.88
CA SER A 203 -3.95 -6.93 -30.79
C SER A 203 -4.37 -7.47 -29.42
N SER A 204 -5.10 -8.59 -29.37
CA SER A 204 -5.49 -9.26 -28.13
C SER A 204 -4.33 -9.91 -27.37
N LEU A 205 -3.14 -10.05 -27.97
CA LEU A 205 -1.94 -10.45 -27.23
C LEU A 205 -1.51 -9.40 -26.20
N ARG A 206 -1.98 -8.14 -26.30
CA ARG A 206 -1.84 -7.14 -25.23
C ARG A 206 -2.62 -7.52 -23.96
N ASP A 207 -3.63 -8.37 -24.07
CA ASP A 207 -4.45 -8.83 -22.95
C ASP A 207 -3.84 -10.06 -22.22
N GLU A 208 -2.76 -10.64 -22.76
CA GLU A 208 -2.06 -11.83 -22.23
C GLU A 208 -0.74 -11.45 -21.50
N ALA A 209 -0.48 -10.15 -21.29
CA ALA A 209 0.76 -9.58 -20.76
C ALA A 209 0.87 -9.62 -19.21
N ASP A 210 0.51 -10.74 -18.59
CA ASP A 210 0.34 -10.89 -17.13
C ASP A 210 1.46 -11.75 -16.46
N GLU A 211 2.61 -11.90 -17.12
CA GLU A 211 3.75 -12.67 -16.57
C GLU A 211 4.68 -11.84 -15.68
N VAL A 212 4.98 -10.60 -16.07
CA VAL A 212 5.86 -9.66 -15.35
C VAL A 212 5.46 -8.21 -15.58
N HIS A 213 5.66 -7.36 -14.57
CA HIS A 213 5.38 -5.93 -14.65
C HIS A 213 6.64 -5.11 -14.34
N VAL A 214 7.15 -4.33 -15.30
CA VAL A 214 8.28 -3.41 -15.07
C VAL A 214 7.87 -2.33 -14.06
N GLN A 215 8.70 -2.16 -13.03
CA GLN A 215 8.50 -1.21 -11.93
C GLN A 215 9.47 -0.03 -12.00
N ASN A 216 10.74 -0.29 -12.36
CA ASN A 216 11.74 0.76 -12.50
C ASN A 216 12.62 0.50 -13.73
N VAL A 217 13.13 1.59 -14.32
CA VAL A 217 14.15 1.55 -15.36
C VAL A 217 15.19 2.61 -15.03
N ASP A 218 16.36 2.19 -14.53
CA ASP A 218 17.49 3.10 -14.28
C ASP A 218 18.30 3.27 -15.58
N TYR A 219 18.42 4.50 -16.07
CA TYR A 219 19.34 4.90 -17.14
C TYR A 219 20.70 5.27 -16.54
N LEU A 220 21.64 4.35 -16.65
CA LEU A 220 22.94 4.43 -16.00
C LEU A 220 23.86 5.43 -16.74
N PRO A 221 24.88 6.00 -16.05
CA PRO A 221 25.81 6.94 -16.65
C PRO A 221 26.75 6.27 -17.66
N GLU A 222 27.11 7.00 -18.70
CA GLU A 222 27.97 6.51 -19.78
C GLU A 222 29.43 6.42 -19.33
N THR A 223 30.13 5.31 -19.63
CA THR A 223 31.57 5.17 -19.34
C THR A 223 32.46 6.07 -20.19
N GLY A 224 31.93 6.63 -21.28
CA GLY A 224 32.61 7.58 -22.16
C GLY A 224 32.07 9.00 -22.03
N VAL A 225 32.87 9.90 -21.46
CA VAL A 225 32.59 11.33 -21.39
C VAL A 225 33.26 12.05 -22.55
N PHE A 226 32.57 13.01 -23.16
CA PHE A 226 33.05 13.78 -24.31
C PHE A 226 32.83 15.28 -24.06
N THR A 227 33.80 16.11 -24.48
CA THR A 227 33.84 17.55 -24.14
C THR A 227 33.52 18.48 -25.32
N GLY A 228 33.19 17.92 -26.49
CA GLY A 228 32.72 18.68 -27.65
C GLY A 228 32.46 17.79 -28.86
N THR A 229 32.07 18.39 -29.98
CA THR A 229 31.90 17.71 -31.28
C THR A 229 32.77 18.36 -32.35
N ALA A 230 33.11 17.59 -33.38
CA ALA A 230 33.76 18.06 -34.59
C ALA A 230 33.07 17.45 -35.82
N VAL A 231 33.29 18.06 -37.00
CA VAL A 231 32.79 17.56 -38.28
C VAL A 231 33.99 17.08 -39.11
N ASP A 232 33.86 15.92 -39.75
CA ASP A 232 34.91 15.35 -40.59
C ASP A 232 34.93 15.94 -42.01
N LYS A 233 35.78 15.39 -42.88
CA LYS A 233 35.95 15.87 -44.26
C LYS A 233 34.77 15.57 -45.20
N ASP A 234 33.88 14.65 -44.82
CA ASP A 234 32.74 14.20 -45.63
C ASP A 234 31.40 14.75 -45.07
N GLY A 235 31.43 15.36 -43.89
CA GLY A 235 30.29 16.05 -43.27
C GLY A 235 29.74 15.35 -42.02
N TYR A 236 30.36 14.28 -41.53
CA TYR A 236 29.89 13.54 -40.36
C TYR A 236 30.33 14.22 -39.05
N THR A 237 29.37 14.42 -38.15
CA THR A 237 29.64 14.91 -36.79
C THR A 237 30.07 13.75 -35.89
N TYR A 238 31.15 13.94 -35.12
CA TYR A 238 31.64 12.97 -34.15
C TYR A 238 31.98 13.63 -32.81
N LYS A 239 31.79 12.91 -31.70
CA LYS A 239 32.17 13.40 -30.36
C LYS A 239 33.70 13.42 -30.22
N THR A 240 34.23 14.39 -29.47
CA THR A 240 35.66 14.67 -29.31
C THR A 240 36.02 14.97 -27.86
N GLY A 241 37.33 14.97 -27.57
CA GLY A 241 37.84 15.20 -26.21
C GLY A 241 37.34 14.14 -25.22
N TYR A 242 37.50 12.88 -25.61
CA TYR A 242 37.10 11.70 -24.84
C TYR A 242 37.89 11.54 -23.53
N SER A 243 37.19 11.16 -22.47
CA SER A 243 37.74 10.67 -21.21
C SER A 243 36.88 9.52 -20.68
N PHE A 244 37.53 8.48 -20.17
CA PHE A 244 36.87 7.35 -19.50
C PHE A 244 36.45 7.69 -18.07
N ASP A 245 35.25 7.33 -17.65
CA ASP A 245 34.76 7.59 -16.28
C ASP A 245 34.73 6.32 -15.40
N GLU A 246 35.55 6.33 -14.34
CA GLU A 246 35.61 5.21 -13.39
C GLU A 246 34.41 5.14 -12.42
N ALA A 247 33.73 6.26 -12.15
CA ALA A 247 32.52 6.26 -11.32
C ALA A 247 31.35 5.68 -12.11
N ALA A 248 31.24 6.00 -13.41
CA ALA A 248 30.31 5.36 -14.33
C ALA A 248 30.57 3.84 -14.42
N LEU A 249 31.82 3.41 -14.60
CA LEU A 249 32.19 1.99 -14.56
C LEU A 249 31.69 1.31 -13.28
N LYS A 250 31.87 1.94 -12.11
CA LYS A 250 31.44 1.40 -10.81
C LYS A 250 29.91 1.36 -10.70
N ALA A 251 29.20 2.40 -11.16
CA ALA A 251 27.75 2.45 -11.19
C ALA A 251 27.12 1.34 -12.06
N VAL A 252 27.65 1.14 -13.27
CA VAL A 252 27.21 0.06 -14.17
C VAL A 252 27.49 -1.32 -13.55
N LYS A 253 28.67 -1.52 -12.96
CA LYS A 253 28.99 -2.78 -12.25
C LYS A 253 28.08 -3.05 -11.04
N SER A 254 27.74 -2.04 -10.25
CA SER A 254 26.76 -2.17 -9.17
C SER A 254 25.40 -2.63 -9.70
N ALA A 255 24.86 -1.92 -10.70
CA ALA A 255 23.54 -2.25 -11.26
C ALA A 255 23.50 -3.67 -11.84
N LEU A 256 24.60 -4.14 -12.45
CA LEU A 256 24.72 -5.53 -12.93
C LEU A 256 24.69 -6.57 -11.80
N MET A 257 25.25 -6.26 -10.62
CA MET A 257 25.20 -7.13 -9.44
C MET A 257 23.88 -7.03 -8.68
N GLU A 258 23.23 -5.86 -8.66
CA GLU A 258 21.99 -5.59 -7.94
C GLU A 258 20.76 -6.11 -8.70
N ASN A 259 20.72 -5.91 -10.02
CA ASN A 259 19.52 -6.11 -10.84
C ASN A 259 19.65 -7.23 -11.88
N GLY A 260 20.83 -7.83 -12.06
CA GLY A 260 21.09 -8.79 -13.13
C GLY A 260 21.48 -8.11 -14.44
N VAL A 261 21.25 -8.78 -15.58
CA VAL A 261 21.72 -8.37 -16.92
C VAL A 261 21.30 -6.94 -17.26
N LEU A 262 22.25 -6.17 -17.78
CA LEU A 262 22.03 -4.81 -18.27
C LEU A 262 21.92 -4.79 -19.79
N ASP A 263 21.05 -3.92 -20.28
CA ASP A 263 20.94 -3.57 -21.69
C ASP A 263 21.95 -2.47 -22.08
N VAL A 264 22.50 -2.49 -23.30
CA VAL A 264 23.46 -1.49 -23.79
C VAL A 264 23.51 -1.37 -25.32
N SER A 265 23.56 -0.13 -25.82
CA SER A 265 23.75 0.21 -27.24
C SER A 265 25.23 0.39 -27.57
N TYR A 266 25.70 -0.01 -28.76
CA TYR A 266 27.04 0.31 -29.26
C TYR A 266 27.13 0.34 -30.80
N HIS A 267 28.29 0.74 -31.35
CA HIS A 267 28.53 0.66 -32.80
C HIS A 267 29.22 -0.65 -33.18
N SER A 268 28.46 -1.61 -33.67
CA SER A 268 28.98 -2.86 -34.23
C SER A 268 29.43 -2.71 -35.68
N ALA A 269 30.50 -3.43 -36.02
CA ALA A 269 30.95 -3.61 -37.41
C ALA A 269 29.91 -4.34 -38.28
N LYS A 270 29.06 -5.17 -37.67
CA LYS A 270 27.90 -5.86 -38.27
C LYS A 270 26.74 -5.79 -37.28
N SER A 271 25.61 -5.23 -37.68
CA SER A 271 24.40 -5.08 -36.86
C SER A 271 23.24 -5.88 -37.44
N LEU A 272 22.99 -5.72 -38.74
CA LEU A 272 21.86 -6.36 -39.42
C LEU A 272 22.26 -7.74 -39.97
N PRO A 273 21.34 -8.74 -39.98
CA PRO A 273 21.64 -10.07 -40.54
C PRO A 273 22.06 -10.02 -42.02
N ASP A 274 21.37 -9.20 -42.81
CA ASP A 274 21.62 -8.97 -44.25
C ASP A 274 22.91 -8.15 -44.54
N GLN A 275 23.71 -7.79 -43.54
CA GLN A 275 24.90 -6.93 -43.71
C GLN A 275 26.16 -7.72 -44.10
N ASP A 276 26.82 -7.30 -45.19
CA ASP A 276 28.13 -7.81 -45.63
C ASP A 276 29.16 -7.90 -44.48
N ASP A 277 29.80 -9.06 -44.32
CA ASP A 277 30.94 -9.25 -43.43
C ASP A 277 32.14 -8.42 -43.90
N LYS A 278 32.40 -7.32 -43.19
CA LYS A 278 33.53 -6.42 -43.43
C LYS A 278 34.54 -6.55 -42.30
N THR A 279 35.77 -6.95 -42.62
CA THR A 279 36.89 -6.92 -41.67
C THR A 279 37.16 -5.47 -41.23
N THR A 280 37.00 -5.17 -39.95
CA THR A 280 37.21 -3.83 -39.38
C THR A 280 38.37 -3.81 -38.39
N GLU A 281 38.92 -2.62 -38.14
CA GLU A 281 39.98 -2.41 -37.15
C GLU A 281 39.47 -2.47 -35.69
N ILE A 282 38.15 -2.50 -35.48
CA ILE A 282 37.51 -2.42 -34.17
C ILE A 282 37.18 -3.78 -33.55
N PHE A 283 36.93 -4.82 -34.34
CA PHE A 283 36.58 -6.16 -33.85
C PHE A 283 37.71 -7.18 -34.10
N ASN A 284 38.06 -7.98 -33.10
CA ASN A 284 38.99 -9.11 -33.25
C ASN A 284 38.21 -10.42 -33.37
N THR A 285 38.28 -11.00 -34.57
CA THR A 285 37.61 -12.25 -34.93
C THR A 285 38.24 -13.51 -34.34
N THR A 286 39.44 -13.42 -33.73
CA THR A 286 40.14 -14.58 -33.12
C THR A 286 39.85 -14.72 -31.62
N THR A 287 39.44 -13.64 -30.97
CA THR A 287 39.22 -13.53 -29.51
C THR A 287 37.80 -13.08 -29.15
N HIS A 288 36.98 -12.78 -30.17
CA HIS A 288 35.63 -12.22 -30.06
C HIS A 288 35.64 -10.95 -29.18
N ALA A 289 36.41 -9.93 -29.58
CA ALA A 289 36.69 -8.77 -28.74
C ALA A 289 36.65 -7.44 -29.52
N GLN A 290 35.82 -6.49 -29.08
CA GLN A 290 35.69 -5.17 -29.68
C GLN A 290 36.34 -4.04 -28.86
N TYR A 291 37.04 -3.14 -29.58
CA TYR A 291 37.36 -1.80 -29.12
C TYR A 291 37.37 -0.80 -30.30
N SER A 292 36.43 0.14 -30.30
CA SER A 292 36.47 1.31 -31.17
C SER A 292 37.20 2.50 -30.50
N PRO A 293 38.32 2.98 -31.08
CA PRO A 293 39.04 4.16 -30.61
C PRO A 293 38.42 5.49 -31.07
N ARG A 294 37.20 5.47 -31.61
CA ARG A 294 36.48 6.66 -32.11
C ARG A 294 34.97 6.52 -31.85
N ASN A 295 34.34 7.58 -31.36
CA ASN A 295 32.89 7.66 -31.27
C ASN A 295 32.23 7.61 -32.67
N ALA A 296 31.23 6.76 -32.80
CA ALA A 296 30.25 6.69 -33.88
C ALA A 296 28.87 6.48 -33.25
N SER A 297 27.78 6.81 -33.95
CA SER A 297 26.42 6.50 -33.49
C SER A 297 26.25 4.99 -33.30
N ALA A 298 25.65 4.58 -32.19
CA ALA A 298 25.29 3.18 -31.97
C ALA A 298 24.37 2.67 -33.09
N ASN A 299 24.49 1.39 -33.41
CA ASN A 299 23.71 0.71 -34.45
C ASN A 299 23.30 -0.73 -34.05
N HIS A 300 23.72 -1.20 -32.88
CA HIS A 300 23.44 -2.54 -32.37
C HIS A 300 23.24 -2.47 -30.85
N GLU A 301 22.38 -3.32 -30.31
CA GLU A 301 21.96 -3.32 -28.90
C GLU A 301 22.07 -4.76 -28.36
N VAL A 302 22.66 -4.92 -27.18
CA VAL A 302 23.18 -6.20 -26.65
C VAL A 302 23.16 -6.20 -25.12
N SER A 303 23.27 -7.39 -24.51
CA SER A 303 23.14 -7.54 -23.05
C SER A 303 24.50 -7.72 -22.37
N ILE A 304 24.87 -6.85 -21.42
CA ILE A 304 26.03 -7.05 -20.54
C ILE A 304 25.67 -8.10 -19.48
N VAL A 305 26.47 -9.16 -19.41
CA VAL A 305 26.28 -10.29 -18.47
C VAL A 305 27.40 -10.42 -17.44
N GLY A 306 28.46 -9.63 -17.56
CA GLY A 306 29.63 -9.71 -16.68
C GLY A 306 30.73 -8.72 -17.03
N TRP A 307 31.87 -8.84 -16.36
CA TRP A 307 33.09 -8.10 -16.64
C TRP A 307 34.36 -8.86 -16.24
N ASP A 308 35.50 -8.44 -16.79
CA ASP A 308 36.83 -8.92 -16.44
C ASP A 308 37.85 -7.77 -16.51
N ASP A 309 38.23 -7.22 -15.34
CA ASP A 309 39.24 -6.15 -15.21
C ASP A 309 40.64 -6.59 -15.66
N THR A 310 40.89 -7.90 -15.69
CA THR A 310 42.17 -8.48 -16.10
C THR A 310 42.25 -8.74 -17.61
N TYR A 311 41.17 -8.51 -18.36
CA TYR A 311 41.10 -8.82 -19.80
C TYR A 311 42.17 -8.07 -20.61
N GLY A 312 42.77 -8.78 -21.57
CA GLY A 312 43.99 -8.35 -22.25
C GLY A 312 43.82 -7.25 -23.27
N VAL A 313 44.69 -6.23 -23.25
CA VAL A 313 44.80 -5.26 -24.35
C VAL A 313 45.29 -5.93 -25.64
N GLU A 314 46.04 -7.02 -25.47
CA GLU A 314 46.50 -7.96 -26.47
C GLU A 314 45.38 -8.74 -27.18
N ASN A 315 44.15 -8.74 -26.64
CA ASN A 315 43.02 -9.44 -27.23
C ASN A 315 42.28 -8.62 -28.30
N PHE A 316 42.53 -7.32 -28.44
CA PHE A 316 41.78 -6.44 -29.35
C PHE A 316 42.54 -6.14 -30.65
N SER A 317 41.84 -5.93 -31.77
CA SER A 317 42.44 -5.60 -33.08
C SER A 317 43.17 -4.26 -33.07
N THR A 318 42.62 -3.29 -32.34
CA THR A 318 43.30 -2.05 -31.94
C THR A 318 43.54 -2.10 -30.43
N THR A 319 44.72 -1.69 -29.96
CA THR A 319 45.04 -1.72 -28.52
C THR A 319 44.28 -0.62 -27.75
N PRO A 320 43.47 -0.96 -26.73
CA PRO A 320 42.82 0.04 -25.87
C PRO A 320 43.79 0.70 -24.87
N PRO A 321 43.41 1.82 -24.24
CA PRO A 321 44.23 2.55 -23.27
C PRO A 321 44.63 1.76 -22.01
N GLY A 322 43.84 0.75 -21.64
CA GLY A 322 44.04 -0.08 -20.45
C GLY A 322 43.39 -1.46 -20.59
N ARG A 323 43.67 -2.34 -19.62
CA ARG A 323 42.99 -3.65 -19.48
C ARG A 323 41.55 -3.45 -19.01
N GLY A 324 40.73 -4.47 -19.21
CA GLY A 324 39.33 -4.48 -18.75
C GLY A 324 38.32 -4.55 -19.89
N ALA A 325 37.33 -5.44 -19.74
CA ALA A 325 36.26 -5.63 -20.71
C ALA A 325 34.94 -6.07 -20.06
N TRP A 326 33.83 -5.64 -20.65
CA TRP A 326 32.51 -6.23 -20.44
C TRP A 326 32.43 -7.61 -21.08
N ILE A 327 31.68 -8.52 -20.46
CA ILE A 327 31.26 -9.80 -21.03
C ILE A 327 29.84 -9.58 -21.55
N VAL A 328 29.59 -9.87 -22.82
CA VAL A 328 28.38 -9.45 -23.53
C VAL A 328 27.70 -10.64 -24.21
N LYS A 329 26.39 -10.83 -23.98
CA LYS A 329 25.51 -11.72 -24.74
C LYS A 329 25.02 -10.98 -25.98
N ASN A 330 25.11 -11.61 -27.14
CA ASN A 330 24.64 -11.05 -28.40
C ASN A 330 23.34 -11.72 -28.86
N SER A 331 22.71 -11.17 -29.89
CA SER A 331 21.46 -11.65 -30.49
C SER A 331 21.68 -12.33 -31.85
N TRP A 332 22.86 -12.93 -32.08
CA TRP A 332 23.20 -13.63 -33.34
C TRP A 332 23.17 -15.16 -33.22
N GLY A 333 22.54 -15.69 -32.15
CA GLY A 333 22.62 -17.10 -31.79
C GLY A 333 24.02 -17.52 -31.33
N LYS A 334 24.25 -18.84 -31.30
CA LYS A 334 25.58 -19.40 -31.03
C LYS A 334 26.47 -19.26 -32.25
N GLY A 335 27.70 -18.77 -32.07
CA GLY A 335 28.70 -18.74 -33.14
C GLY A 335 29.12 -20.14 -33.57
N ASP A 336 29.66 -20.27 -34.79
CA ASP A 336 30.23 -21.53 -35.30
C ASP A 336 31.64 -21.81 -34.72
N GLY A 337 32.16 -20.91 -33.87
CA GLY A 337 33.54 -20.91 -33.38
C GLY A 337 34.55 -20.45 -34.44
N GLY A 338 34.10 -19.85 -35.54
CA GLY A 338 34.90 -19.40 -36.65
C GLY A 338 35.37 -17.93 -36.54
N PRO A 339 36.38 -17.52 -37.35
CA PRO A 339 36.82 -16.13 -37.38
C PRO A 339 35.81 -15.24 -38.10
N GLY A 340 34.93 -14.60 -37.33
CA GLY A 340 33.93 -13.64 -37.85
C GLY A 340 32.74 -13.43 -36.92
N SER A 341 32.47 -14.37 -36.03
CA SER A 341 31.29 -14.39 -35.16
C SER A 341 31.57 -13.93 -33.72
N VAL A 342 30.54 -14.05 -32.87
CA VAL A 342 30.66 -14.29 -31.43
C VAL A 342 31.24 -15.68 -31.12
N ASP A 343 31.49 -15.99 -29.85
CA ASP A 343 31.95 -17.32 -29.42
C ASP A 343 30.89 -18.43 -29.63
N ALA A 344 31.30 -19.68 -29.38
CA ALA A 344 30.45 -20.86 -29.58
C ALA A 344 29.21 -20.95 -28.67
N GLU A 345 29.07 -20.07 -27.68
CA GLU A 345 27.88 -19.97 -26.81
C GLU A 345 27.09 -18.68 -27.07
N GLY A 346 27.61 -17.75 -27.89
CA GLY A 346 26.94 -16.51 -28.30
C GLY A 346 27.49 -15.23 -27.66
N TYR A 347 28.64 -15.31 -27.01
CA TYR A 347 29.22 -14.21 -26.21
C TYR A 347 30.44 -13.58 -26.87
N PHE A 348 30.73 -12.33 -26.48
CA PHE A 348 31.92 -11.61 -26.88
C PHE A 348 32.32 -10.58 -25.79
N TYR A 349 33.42 -9.88 -26.03
CA TYR A 349 33.97 -8.88 -25.12
C TYR A 349 33.92 -7.49 -25.75
N ILE A 350 33.60 -6.46 -24.95
CA ILE A 350 33.76 -5.04 -25.33
C ILE A 350 34.68 -4.37 -24.33
N SER A 351 35.74 -3.70 -24.79
CA SER A 351 36.63 -2.92 -23.93
C SER A 351 35.85 -1.83 -23.19
N TYR A 352 36.14 -1.62 -21.90
CA TYR A 352 35.53 -0.50 -21.14
C TYR A 352 35.77 0.87 -21.80
N TYR A 353 36.85 0.98 -22.58
CA TYR A 353 37.29 2.20 -23.23
C TYR A 353 36.67 2.43 -24.62
N ASP A 354 35.82 1.51 -25.11
CA ASP A 354 35.16 1.68 -26.42
C ASP A 354 34.32 2.97 -26.43
N GLN A 355 34.58 3.83 -27.41
CA GLN A 355 34.00 5.16 -27.49
C GLN A 355 32.60 5.19 -28.13
N THR A 356 32.00 4.04 -28.39
CA THR A 356 30.70 3.89 -29.06
C THR A 356 29.63 3.27 -28.17
N VAL A 357 30.03 2.72 -27.02
CA VAL A 357 29.11 2.17 -26.01
C VAL A 357 28.33 3.32 -25.37
N SER A 358 27.02 3.16 -25.29
CA SER A 358 26.08 4.12 -24.75
C SER A 358 24.82 3.43 -24.23
N GLU A 359 23.94 4.19 -23.57
CA GLU A 359 22.59 3.77 -23.22
C GLU A 359 22.49 2.59 -22.24
N PHE A 360 23.50 2.39 -21.38
CA PHE A 360 23.45 1.41 -20.28
C PHE A 360 22.13 1.52 -19.49
N THR A 361 21.35 0.44 -19.45
CA THR A 361 19.98 0.46 -18.90
C THR A 361 19.68 -0.78 -18.05
N SER A 362 18.99 -0.57 -16.92
CA SER A 362 18.65 -1.61 -15.96
C SER A 362 17.14 -1.71 -15.75
N TYR A 363 16.52 -2.74 -16.33
CA TYR A 363 15.09 -3.01 -16.17
C TYR A 363 14.83 -3.82 -14.89
N GLN A 364 13.93 -3.33 -14.04
CA GLN A 364 13.58 -3.93 -12.76
C GLN A 364 12.09 -4.27 -12.74
N VAL A 365 11.75 -5.52 -12.46
CA VAL A 365 10.41 -6.07 -12.62
C VAL A 365 9.86 -6.65 -11.32
N ASP A 366 8.54 -6.63 -11.20
CA ASP A 366 7.83 -7.47 -10.25
C ASP A 366 7.27 -8.71 -10.94
N VAL A 367 7.12 -9.78 -10.16
CA VAL A 367 6.73 -11.12 -10.57
C VAL A 367 5.72 -11.67 -9.56
N PRO A 368 4.71 -12.46 -9.97
CA PRO A 368 3.55 -12.75 -9.11
C PRO A 368 3.90 -13.68 -7.94
N LYS A 369 3.99 -13.10 -6.73
CA LYS A 369 4.31 -13.80 -5.48
C LYS A 369 3.03 -14.33 -4.85
N ASN A 370 2.94 -15.65 -4.68
CA ASN A 370 1.71 -16.38 -4.31
C ASN A 370 0.52 -16.13 -5.26
N GLY A 371 0.78 -15.80 -6.52
CA GLY A 371 -0.27 -15.47 -7.50
C GLY A 371 -0.77 -14.03 -7.43
N LEU A 372 0.00 -13.12 -6.83
CA LEU A 372 -0.28 -11.68 -6.79
C LEU A 372 0.95 -10.86 -7.18
N PHE A 373 0.76 -9.84 -8.02
CA PHE A 373 1.71 -8.74 -8.14
C PHE A 373 1.64 -7.81 -6.91
N SER A 374 2.61 -6.92 -6.78
CA SER A 374 2.64 -5.86 -5.76
C SER A 374 1.49 -4.86 -5.91
N TYR A 375 1.02 -4.67 -7.14
CA TYR A 375 -0.07 -3.78 -7.55
C TYR A 375 -0.99 -4.54 -8.52
N ASP A 376 -2.29 -4.26 -8.51
CA ASP A 376 -3.29 -4.90 -9.38
C ASP A 376 -3.67 -4.05 -10.60
N ASN A 377 -3.59 -2.72 -10.50
CA ASN A 377 -4.02 -1.81 -11.57
C ASN A 377 -2.97 -0.71 -11.82
N ASN A 378 -2.80 -0.32 -13.08
CA ASN A 378 -1.91 0.74 -13.56
C ASN A 378 -2.75 1.83 -14.26
N TYR A 379 -3.15 2.86 -13.51
CA TYR A 379 -3.88 4.01 -14.04
C TYR A 379 -2.90 4.93 -14.77
N GLN A 380 -3.11 5.11 -16.06
CA GLN A 380 -2.22 5.85 -16.94
C GLN A 380 -3.00 6.48 -18.09
N TYR A 381 -2.47 7.56 -18.64
CA TYR A 381 -2.99 8.21 -19.84
C TYR A 381 -1.94 8.35 -20.94
N ASP A 382 -0.68 7.98 -20.67
CA ASP A 382 0.49 8.29 -21.47
C ASP A 382 1.01 7.06 -22.25
N PHE A 383 0.36 6.72 -23.36
CA PHE A 383 0.73 5.56 -24.19
C PHE A 383 1.75 5.91 -25.30
N LEU A 384 2.02 7.20 -25.53
CA LEU A 384 3.24 7.65 -26.21
C LEU A 384 4.35 7.81 -25.17
N GLY A 385 4.05 8.26 -23.96
CA GLY A 385 4.94 8.37 -22.81
C GLY A 385 6.37 8.78 -23.19
N TYR A 386 7.33 8.00 -22.73
CA TYR A 386 8.76 8.30 -22.90
C TYR A 386 9.32 8.08 -24.32
N LYS A 387 8.53 7.54 -25.27
CA LYS A 387 8.90 7.52 -26.71
C LYS A 387 8.46 8.79 -27.45
N SER A 388 7.89 9.79 -26.78
CA SER A 388 7.58 11.10 -27.38
C SER A 388 8.75 11.68 -28.18
N PHE A 389 8.53 12.01 -29.46
CA PHE A 389 9.62 12.48 -30.35
C PHE A 389 10.13 13.88 -30.00
N VAL A 390 9.25 14.74 -29.48
CA VAL A 390 9.58 16.06 -28.94
C VAL A 390 9.52 15.96 -27.41
N SER A 391 10.29 16.80 -26.71
CA SER A 391 10.35 16.79 -25.24
C SER A 391 10.47 18.20 -24.68
N VAL A 392 9.92 18.43 -23.48
CA VAL A 392 10.25 19.58 -22.64
C VAL A 392 11.59 19.32 -21.95
N PRO A 393 12.66 20.08 -22.25
CA PRO A 393 13.94 19.93 -21.55
C PRO A 393 13.84 20.52 -20.12
N PRO A 394 14.57 19.95 -19.14
CA PRO A 394 14.63 20.51 -17.79
C PRO A 394 15.16 21.95 -17.80
N SER A 395 14.57 22.84 -16.99
CA SER A 395 14.94 24.25 -16.99
C SER A 395 14.78 24.93 -15.63
N GLU A 396 15.63 25.92 -15.35
CA GLU A 396 15.51 26.78 -14.16
C GLU A 396 14.19 27.56 -14.13
N ALA A 397 13.61 27.87 -15.29
CA ALA A 397 12.30 28.53 -15.39
C ALA A 397 11.12 27.59 -15.02
N SER A 398 11.36 26.28 -15.01
CA SER A 398 10.41 25.24 -14.58
C SER A 398 10.64 24.79 -13.13
N ARG A 399 11.62 25.36 -12.41
CA ARG A 399 12.00 24.93 -11.05
C ARG A 399 10.89 25.27 -10.06
N GLY A 400 10.23 24.23 -9.56
CA GLY A 400 9.07 24.35 -8.66
C GLY A 400 7.72 24.30 -9.40
N ASN A 401 7.69 24.25 -10.74
CA ASN A 401 6.44 23.95 -11.45
C ASN A 401 5.98 22.53 -11.12
N LYS A 402 4.67 22.33 -11.15
CA LYS A 402 4.01 21.05 -10.88
C LYS A 402 3.43 20.47 -12.16
N VAL A 403 3.45 19.15 -12.26
CA VAL A 403 2.67 18.37 -13.24
C VAL A 403 1.65 17.52 -12.48
N ALA A 404 0.49 17.24 -13.07
CA ALA A 404 -0.53 16.43 -12.42
C ALA A 404 -1.40 15.64 -13.40
N ASN A 405 -1.76 14.41 -13.02
CA ASN A 405 -2.81 13.62 -13.67
C ASN A 405 -3.99 13.45 -12.71
N VAL A 406 -5.22 13.57 -13.23
CA VAL A 406 -6.47 13.38 -12.49
C VAL A 406 -7.16 12.12 -12.97
N PHE A 407 -7.18 11.10 -12.12
CA PHE A 407 -7.76 9.80 -12.38
C PHE A 407 -9.15 9.65 -11.73
N THR A 408 -9.86 8.58 -12.09
CA THR A 408 -11.09 8.13 -11.42
C THR A 408 -10.95 6.64 -11.13
N ALA A 409 -11.12 6.24 -9.86
CA ALA A 409 -11.03 4.85 -9.43
C ALA A 409 -12.16 4.02 -10.07
N GLU A 410 -11.85 2.87 -10.67
CA GLU A 410 -12.87 1.97 -11.23
C GLU A 410 -13.54 1.09 -10.16
N LYS A 411 -12.85 0.85 -9.04
CA LYS A 411 -13.24 -0.11 -7.99
C LYS A 411 -13.05 0.48 -6.59
N ASP A 412 -13.45 -0.29 -5.58
CA ASP A 412 -12.95 -0.10 -4.21
C ASP A 412 -11.54 -0.70 -4.12
N GLU A 413 -10.54 0.16 -3.95
CA GLU A 413 -9.11 -0.16 -4.09
C GLU A 413 -8.26 0.69 -3.14
N VAL A 414 -6.94 0.49 -3.12
CA VAL A 414 -6.00 1.32 -2.34
C VAL A 414 -4.84 1.75 -3.23
N LEU A 415 -4.70 3.06 -3.45
CA LEU A 415 -3.54 3.65 -4.11
C LEU A 415 -2.31 3.55 -3.20
N THR A 416 -1.24 2.94 -3.69
CA THR A 416 -0.06 2.57 -2.90
C THR A 416 1.25 3.12 -3.45
N ALA A 417 1.32 3.37 -4.76
CA ALA A 417 2.48 3.98 -5.41
C ALA A 417 2.07 4.81 -6.63
N VAL A 418 2.99 5.63 -7.13
CA VAL A 418 2.88 6.39 -8.40
C VAL A 418 4.19 6.29 -9.18
N SER A 419 4.23 6.72 -10.44
CA SER A 419 5.45 6.72 -11.24
C SER A 419 5.93 8.11 -11.66
N ALA A 420 7.21 8.38 -11.47
CA ALA A 420 7.87 9.60 -11.92
C ALA A 420 8.92 9.33 -13.01
N ILE A 421 9.08 10.30 -13.90
CA ILE A 421 10.12 10.34 -14.94
C ILE A 421 11.21 11.35 -14.58
N THR A 422 12.47 10.93 -14.57
CA THR A 422 13.64 11.82 -14.35
C THR A 422 14.68 11.70 -15.45
N VAL A 423 15.58 12.69 -15.54
CA VAL A 423 16.69 12.69 -16.53
C VAL A 423 18.04 13.09 -15.90
N ASP A 424 18.06 13.78 -14.76
CA ASP A 424 19.29 14.00 -13.98
C ASP A 424 19.51 12.87 -12.96
N THR A 425 20.78 12.58 -12.69
CA THR A 425 21.21 11.82 -11.50
C THR A 425 20.96 12.62 -10.21
N ASN A 426 20.51 11.95 -9.15
CA ASN A 426 20.16 12.55 -7.86
C ASN A 426 19.05 13.62 -7.97
N SER A 427 18.10 13.40 -8.88
CA SER A 427 16.85 14.16 -8.90
C SER A 427 16.11 14.03 -7.56
N THR A 428 15.28 15.02 -7.24
CA THR A 428 14.28 14.96 -6.17
C THR A 428 12.90 14.96 -6.81
N VAL A 429 12.03 14.05 -6.36
CA VAL A 429 10.62 13.99 -6.73
C VAL A 429 9.80 14.16 -5.45
N GLU A 430 8.96 15.18 -5.42
CA GLU A 430 8.00 15.43 -4.34
C GLU A 430 6.60 15.12 -4.88
N VAL A 431 5.87 14.21 -4.23
CA VAL A 431 4.53 13.75 -4.65
C VAL A 431 3.49 14.24 -3.65
N GLU A 432 2.37 14.75 -4.14
CA GLU A 432 1.17 15.07 -3.37
C GLU A 432 -0.05 14.36 -3.98
N ILE A 433 -0.87 13.72 -3.15
CA ILE A 433 -2.10 13.04 -3.56
C ILE A 433 -3.31 13.81 -3.04
N TYR A 434 -4.28 14.10 -3.90
CA TYR A 434 -5.53 14.77 -3.52
C TYR A 434 -6.76 13.93 -3.89
N LYS A 435 -7.79 13.95 -3.05
CA LYS A 435 -9.13 13.44 -3.39
C LYS A 435 -10.00 14.59 -3.86
N LEU A 436 -10.57 14.49 -5.05
CA LEU A 436 -11.37 15.55 -5.66
C LEU A 436 -12.87 15.24 -5.51
N ALA A 437 -13.59 16.14 -4.84
CA ALA A 437 -15.05 16.08 -4.75
C ALA A 437 -15.74 16.27 -6.12
N ASP A 438 -17.03 15.97 -6.20
CA ASP A 438 -17.86 16.21 -7.39
C ASP A 438 -17.80 17.68 -7.83
N GLY A 439 -17.28 17.91 -9.04
CA GLY A 439 -17.10 19.26 -9.60
C GLY A 439 -15.91 20.04 -9.06
N ALA A 440 -15.03 19.42 -8.25
CA ALA A 440 -13.77 20.01 -7.82
C ALA A 440 -12.64 19.83 -8.85
N ASP A 441 -11.63 20.69 -8.75
CA ASP A 441 -10.41 20.71 -9.55
C ASP A 441 -9.18 21.04 -8.67
N LEU A 442 -7.99 21.06 -9.26
CA LEU A 442 -6.73 21.28 -8.52
C LEU A 442 -6.60 22.67 -7.86
N SER A 443 -7.40 23.67 -8.25
CA SER A 443 -7.44 24.99 -7.58
C SER A 443 -8.23 24.98 -6.27
N ASN A 444 -9.07 23.96 -6.04
CA ASN A 444 -9.94 23.85 -4.87
C ASN A 444 -9.90 22.47 -4.19
N ALA A 445 -8.90 21.64 -4.52
CA ALA A 445 -8.71 20.27 -4.01
C ALA A 445 -8.55 20.14 -2.48
N GLY A 446 -8.14 21.21 -1.78
CA GLY A 446 -7.93 21.21 -0.34
C GLY A 446 -6.49 20.85 0.06
N GLU A 447 -6.33 20.09 1.13
CA GLU A 447 -5.03 19.58 1.61
C GLU A 447 -4.75 18.19 0.99
N ALA A 448 -3.47 17.86 0.81
CA ALA A 448 -3.07 16.55 0.30
C ALA A 448 -3.39 15.44 1.33
N VAL A 449 -3.96 14.33 0.86
CA VAL A 449 -4.33 13.17 1.70
C VAL A 449 -3.18 12.17 1.90
N SER A 450 -2.16 12.22 1.04
CA SER A 450 -0.86 11.57 1.23
C SER A 450 0.23 12.34 0.49
N THR A 451 1.48 12.11 0.87
CA THR A 451 2.69 12.58 0.19
C THR A 451 3.62 11.41 -0.17
N ALA A 452 4.69 11.71 -0.90
CA ALA A 452 5.95 10.99 -0.87
C ALA A 452 7.12 11.94 -1.18
N THR A 453 8.34 11.54 -0.87
CA THR A 453 9.54 12.15 -1.46
C THR A 453 10.55 11.08 -1.82
N ALA A 454 11.03 11.11 -3.06
CA ALA A 454 12.02 10.18 -3.58
C ALA A 454 13.27 10.92 -4.10
N TRP A 455 14.40 10.23 -4.08
CA TRP A 455 15.68 10.73 -4.58
C TRP A 455 16.30 9.77 -5.61
N PRO A 456 15.75 9.66 -6.84
CA PRO A 456 16.29 8.80 -7.88
C PRO A 456 17.78 9.03 -8.14
N THR A 457 18.58 7.97 -7.96
CA THR A 457 20.04 8.02 -8.15
C THR A 457 20.42 8.34 -9.59
N TYR A 458 19.64 7.81 -10.54
CA TYR A 458 19.85 7.91 -11.97
C TYR A 458 18.60 8.49 -12.66
N GLY A 459 18.76 8.91 -13.92
CA GLY A 459 17.61 9.24 -14.76
C GLY A 459 16.80 7.98 -15.09
N GLY A 460 15.54 8.13 -15.51
CA GLY A 460 14.71 7.00 -15.95
C GLY A 460 13.28 7.04 -15.44
N TYR A 461 12.73 5.84 -15.21
CA TYR A 461 11.37 5.62 -14.73
C TYR A 461 11.40 4.99 -13.34
N HIS A 462 10.67 5.57 -12.40
CA HIS A 462 10.75 5.21 -10.98
C HIS A 462 9.35 5.04 -10.38
N THR A 463 9.07 3.88 -9.81
CA THR A 463 7.86 3.65 -8.99
C THR A 463 8.12 4.08 -7.54
N ILE A 464 7.38 5.08 -7.09
CA ILE A 464 7.49 5.73 -5.79
C ILE A 464 6.32 5.27 -4.91
N ALA A 465 6.62 4.50 -3.86
CA ALA A 465 5.64 4.17 -2.83
C ALA A 465 5.23 5.40 -2.02
N LEU A 466 3.95 5.48 -1.65
CA LEU A 466 3.40 6.58 -0.86
C LEU A 466 3.72 6.44 0.64
N ASP A 467 3.91 7.57 1.33
CA ASP A 467 4.10 7.60 2.79
C ASP A 467 2.88 7.04 3.55
N THR A 468 1.70 7.10 2.94
CA THR A 468 0.44 6.57 3.46
C THR A 468 -0.46 6.09 2.31
N PRO A 469 -0.80 4.79 2.21
CA PRO A 469 -1.73 4.31 1.19
C PRO A 469 -3.10 4.97 1.29
N VAL A 470 -3.70 5.29 0.14
CA VAL A 470 -4.96 6.03 0.04
C VAL A 470 -6.08 5.08 -0.39
N GLU A 471 -7.00 4.75 0.52
CA GLU A 471 -8.25 4.06 0.20
C GLU A 471 -9.06 4.86 -0.82
N LEU A 472 -9.51 4.24 -1.90
CA LEU A 472 -10.35 4.83 -2.94
C LEU A 472 -11.69 4.07 -3.05
N LYS A 473 -12.72 4.76 -3.55
CA LYS A 473 -14.04 4.19 -3.85
C LYS A 473 -14.34 4.23 -5.34
N ALA A 474 -15.12 3.26 -5.82
CA ALA A 474 -15.51 3.21 -7.23
C ALA A 474 -16.22 4.52 -7.65
N GLY A 475 -15.66 5.22 -8.65
CA GLY A 475 -16.10 6.53 -9.12
C GLY A 475 -15.47 7.74 -8.40
N GLU A 476 -14.62 7.53 -7.39
CA GLU A 476 -13.92 8.61 -6.69
C GLU A 476 -12.78 9.17 -7.55
N ARG A 477 -12.73 10.49 -7.70
CA ARG A 477 -11.65 11.18 -8.42
C ARG A 477 -10.47 11.46 -7.50
N PHE A 478 -9.27 11.21 -7.99
CA PHE A 478 -8.03 11.55 -7.28
C PHE A 478 -7.03 12.18 -8.25
N ALA A 479 -6.20 13.08 -7.72
CA ALA A 479 -5.10 13.68 -8.46
C ALA A 479 -3.77 13.20 -7.89
N VAL A 480 -2.87 12.80 -8.78
CA VAL A 480 -1.44 12.68 -8.48
C VAL A 480 -0.77 13.95 -8.98
N VAL A 481 -0.06 14.63 -8.08
CA VAL A 481 0.69 15.85 -8.35
C VAL A 481 2.16 15.59 -8.07
N GLU A 482 3.04 15.95 -9.00
CA GLU A 482 4.49 15.80 -8.84
C GLU A 482 5.22 17.14 -9.04
N THR A 483 6.19 17.40 -8.17
CA THR A 483 7.20 18.45 -8.32
C THR A 483 8.55 17.76 -8.52
N ILE A 484 9.12 17.83 -9.72
CA ILE A 484 10.35 17.11 -10.07
C ILE A 484 11.48 18.11 -10.31
N THR A 485 12.61 17.91 -9.64
CA THR A 485 13.75 18.84 -9.64
C THR A 485 15.10 18.11 -9.76
N GLY A 486 16.02 18.68 -10.53
CA GLY A 486 17.39 18.19 -10.70
C GLY A 486 18.44 19.30 -10.74
N ALA A 487 19.64 18.91 -11.17
CA ALA A 487 20.80 19.78 -11.35
C ALA A 487 20.63 20.80 -12.49
N ARG A 488 19.81 20.49 -13.51
CA ARG A 488 19.52 21.36 -14.67
C ARG A 488 18.26 22.23 -14.54
N GLY A 489 17.45 22.03 -13.50
CA GLY A 489 16.22 22.80 -13.30
C GLY A 489 15.08 22.02 -12.66
N GLY A 490 13.87 22.52 -12.84
CA GLY A 490 12.65 21.72 -12.71
C GLY A 490 12.31 20.98 -13.99
N TYR A 491 11.42 20.00 -13.85
CA TYR A 491 11.03 19.04 -14.88
C TYR A 491 9.53 19.08 -15.06
N MET A 492 9.06 18.91 -16.30
CA MET A 492 7.64 18.72 -16.59
C MET A 492 7.51 17.59 -17.62
N PRO A 493 7.60 16.31 -17.19
CA PRO A 493 7.53 15.17 -18.09
C PRO A 493 6.12 15.09 -18.71
N MET A 494 6.02 15.42 -19.99
CA MET A 494 4.77 15.39 -20.74
C MET A 494 4.98 14.92 -22.16
N GLU A 495 4.00 14.20 -22.66
CA GLU A 495 4.00 13.68 -24.02
C GLU A 495 3.94 14.81 -25.03
N MET A 496 4.59 14.61 -26.18
CA MET A 496 4.54 15.57 -27.27
C MET A 496 4.39 14.86 -28.62
N GLY A 497 3.22 15.05 -29.22
CA GLY A 497 2.87 14.58 -30.54
C GLY A 497 3.36 15.55 -31.61
N TYR A 498 3.72 15.02 -32.78
CA TYR A 498 4.23 15.77 -33.92
C TYR A 498 3.56 15.26 -35.19
N SER A 499 2.88 16.16 -35.90
CA SER A 499 2.07 15.83 -37.09
C SER A 499 2.90 15.65 -38.37
N GLY A 500 4.22 15.77 -38.29
CA GLY A 500 5.13 15.48 -39.39
C GLY A 500 5.51 14.00 -39.46
N VAL A 501 6.48 13.71 -40.32
CA VAL A 501 7.11 12.39 -40.43
C VAL A 501 8.53 12.41 -39.90
N ILE A 502 8.88 11.37 -39.14
CA ILE A 502 10.16 11.20 -38.47
C ILE A 502 10.94 10.12 -39.21
N PRO A 503 12.12 10.40 -39.78
CA PRO A 503 13.00 9.38 -40.34
C PRO A 503 13.47 8.37 -39.28
N GLN A 504 13.35 7.09 -39.60
CA GLN A 504 13.85 5.97 -38.81
C GLN A 504 14.51 4.94 -39.75
N ASN A 505 15.18 3.90 -39.22
CA ASN A 505 15.92 2.97 -40.06
C ASN A 505 15.00 2.32 -41.11
N GLY A 506 15.36 2.45 -42.38
CA GLY A 506 14.59 1.96 -43.51
C GLY A 506 13.21 2.60 -43.75
N GLY A 507 12.82 3.67 -43.04
CA GLY A 507 11.48 4.24 -43.17
C GLY A 507 11.18 5.53 -42.41
N THR A 508 9.90 5.75 -42.15
CA THR A 508 9.34 6.92 -41.46
C THR A 508 8.17 6.54 -40.57
N ILE A 509 8.09 7.20 -39.41
CA ILE A 509 6.98 7.10 -38.45
C ILE A 509 6.33 8.46 -38.23
N THR A 510 5.20 8.49 -37.54
CA THR A 510 4.65 9.68 -36.91
C THR A 510 4.46 9.45 -35.40
N SER A 511 4.55 10.53 -34.61
CA SER A 511 4.51 10.50 -33.15
C SER A 511 3.16 11.07 -32.69
N ILE A 512 2.22 10.20 -32.36
CA ILE A 512 0.84 10.59 -32.03
C ILE A 512 0.72 10.68 -30.51
N ALA A 513 0.41 11.87 -29.99
CA ALA A 513 0.01 12.10 -28.60
C ALA A 513 -1.43 12.61 -28.56
N LYS A 514 -2.19 12.16 -27.55
CA LYS A 514 -3.62 12.39 -27.37
C LYS A 514 -3.86 12.90 -25.95
N ILE A 515 -4.76 13.86 -25.81
CA ILE A 515 -5.25 14.32 -24.50
C ILE A 515 -6.71 14.76 -24.63
N GLU A 516 -7.50 14.49 -23.59
CA GLU A 516 -8.86 14.96 -23.38
C GLU A 516 -8.88 15.93 -22.18
N HIS A 517 -9.81 16.88 -22.17
CA HIS A 517 -9.94 17.83 -21.05
C HIS A 517 -10.16 17.13 -19.72
N GLY A 518 -9.48 17.62 -18.68
CA GLY A 518 -9.55 17.10 -17.32
C GLY A 518 -8.60 15.93 -17.00
N GLN A 519 -7.76 15.49 -17.95
CA GLN A 519 -6.76 14.44 -17.70
C GLN A 519 -5.49 15.01 -17.04
N SER A 520 -4.75 15.88 -17.73
CA SER A 520 -3.46 16.41 -17.27
C SER A 520 -3.47 17.92 -17.06
N TYR A 521 -2.71 18.35 -16.05
CA TYR A 521 -2.54 19.75 -15.69
C TYR A 521 -1.07 20.11 -15.48
N VAL A 522 -0.74 21.38 -15.72
CA VAL A 522 0.50 22.02 -15.25
C VAL A 522 0.17 23.13 -14.23
N GLY A 523 0.99 23.24 -13.19
CA GLY A 523 0.81 24.19 -12.09
C GLY A 523 2.01 25.12 -11.95
N ALA A 524 1.74 26.41 -11.78
CA ALA A 524 2.74 27.45 -11.48
C ALA A 524 2.28 28.31 -10.29
N GLU A 525 3.22 28.91 -9.56
CA GLU A 525 2.90 29.81 -8.45
C GLU A 525 2.82 31.26 -8.95
N GLU A 526 1.64 31.88 -8.83
CA GLU A 526 1.43 33.31 -9.10
C GLU A 526 0.90 34.02 -7.84
N ASP A 527 1.52 35.13 -7.45
CA ASP A 527 1.18 35.94 -6.25
C ASP A 527 1.00 35.14 -4.93
N GLY A 528 1.61 33.95 -4.82
CA GLY A 528 1.51 33.05 -3.67
C GLY A 528 0.35 32.05 -3.72
N GLN A 529 -0.21 31.79 -4.92
CA GLN A 529 -1.25 30.79 -5.16
C GLN A 529 -0.90 29.90 -6.35
N TRP A 530 -1.33 28.63 -6.30
CA TRP A 530 -1.19 27.71 -7.44
C TRP A 530 -2.23 28.01 -8.52
N VAL A 531 -1.75 28.42 -9.69
CA VAL A 531 -2.51 28.54 -10.93
C VAL A 531 -2.32 27.26 -11.73
N TRP A 532 -3.43 26.59 -12.05
CA TRP A 532 -3.45 25.35 -12.82
C TRP A 532 -4.01 25.59 -14.22
N SER A 533 -3.31 25.08 -15.23
CA SER A 533 -3.78 25.03 -16.63
C SER A 533 -4.05 23.59 -17.04
N ASP A 534 -5.23 23.32 -17.59
CA ASP A 534 -5.52 22.05 -18.29
C ASP A 534 -4.67 21.99 -19.56
N VAL A 535 -3.88 20.93 -19.72
CA VAL A 535 -2.97 20.80 -20.87
C VAL A 535 -3.75 20.69 -22.19
N ALA A 536 -4.99 20.19 -22.17
CA ALA A 536 -5.86 20.06 -23.34
C ALA A 536 -6.36 21.41 -23.89
N ASP A 537 -6.39 22.48 -23.09
CA ASP A 537 -6.72 23.84 -23.56
C ASP A 537 -5.56 24.46 -24.40
N THR A 538 -4.38 23.83 -24.43
CA THR A 538 -3.19 24.38 -25.08
C THR A 538 -3.26 24.24 -26.60
N PRO A 539 -3.18 25.36 -27.36
CA PRO A 539 -3.24 25.30 -28.82
C PRO A 539 -2.00 24.62 -29.42
N LYS A 540 -2.19 23.87 -30.51
CA LYS A 540 -1.08 23.25 -31.26
C LYS A 540 -0.07 24.30 -31.72
N MET A 541 1.22 24.01 -31.49
CA MET A 541 2.33 24.87 -31.84
C MET A 541 2.74 24.64 -33.30
N PRO A 542 2.79 25.69 -34.16
CA PRO A 542 3.22 25.54 -35.54
C PRO A 542 4.72 25.24 -35.65
N ASN A 543 5.09 24.28 -36.51
CA ASN A 543 6.46 23.99 -36.91
C ASN A 543 6.54 23.94 -38.44
N GLY A 544 6.76 25.09 -39.09
CA GLY A 544 6.63 25.20 -40.54
C GLY A 544 5.19 24.99 -41.00
N ASP A 545 4.97 24.05 -41.92
CA ASP A 545 3.64 23.60 -42.35
C ASP A 545 3.03 22.51 -41.43
N GLU A 546 3.79 22.05 -40.43
CA GLU A 546 3.42 20.97 -39.50
C GLU A 546 3.05 21.53 -38.12
N THR A 547 2.64 20.66 -37.20
CA THR A 547 2.22 21.04 -35.85
C THR A 547 2.76 20.09 -34.78
N ILE A 548 3.01 20.64 -33.59
CA ILE A 548 3.32 19.90 -32.37
C ILE A 548 2.17 20.11 -31.39
N ASN A 549 1.77 19.06 -30.67
CA ASN A 549 0.81 19.15 -29.56
C ASN A 549 1.32 18.41 -28.33
N TYR A 550 0.88 18.86 -27.16
CA TYR A 550 1.05 18.11 -25.94
C TYR A 550 0.09 16.90 -25.92
N GLY A 551 0.48 15.84 -25.22
CA GLY A 551 -0.40 14.79 -24.69
C GLY A 551 -0.48 14.92 -23.17
N ASN A 552 -0.53 13.80 -22.47
CA ASN A 552 -0.64 13.78 -21.02
C ASN A 552 0.72 13.99 -20.32
N VAL A 553 0.70 14.30 -19.03
CA VAL A 553 1.91 14.21 -18.19
C VAL A 553 2.23 12.74 -17.89
N MET A 554 3.52 12.39 -17.84
CA MET A 554 4.00 11.00 -17.75
C MET A 554 3.96 10.46 -16.32
N ILE A 555 2.77 10.47 -15.73
CA ILE A 555 2.49 10.03 -14.35
C ILE A 555 1.51 8.86 -14.41
N LYS A 556 1.90 7.70 -13.88
CA LYS A 556 1.04 6.53 -13.68
C LYS A 556 0.75 6.35 -12.18
N ALA A 557 -0.38 5.71 -11.85
CA ALA A 557 -0.81 5.51 -10.46
C ALA A 557 -1.16 4.03 -10.21
N PHE A 558 -0.60 3.45 -9.15
CA PHE A 558 -0.62 2.02 -8.88
C PHE A 558 -1.48 1.68 -7.66
N THR A 559 -2.55 0.92 -7.90
CA THR A 559 -3.49 0.52 -6.85
C THR A 559 -3.45 -0.98 -6.62
N VAL A 560 -3.83 -1.40 -5.42
CA VAL A 560 -4.21 -2.78 -5.12
C VAL A 560 -5.72 -2.88 -4.95
N ASP A 561 -6.33 -3.91 -5.54
CA ASP A 561 -7.73 -4.23 -5.32
C ASP A 561 -7.95 -4.58 -3.84
N LYS A 562 -9.06 -4.12 -3.27
CA LYS A 562 -9.40 -4.42 -1.89
C LYS A 562 -9.96 -5.85 -1.79
N ASP A 563 -9.40 -6.67 -0.89
CA ASP A 563 -9.79 -8.07 -0.67
C ASP A 563 -11.31 -8.18 -0.57
N ALA A 564 -11.94 -8.92 -1.50
CA ALA A 564 -13.36 -8.77 -1.83
C ALA A 564 -14.36 -9.02 -0.67
N THR A 565 -13.92 -9.61 0.45
CA THR A 565 -14.67 -9.64 1.70
C THR A 565 -13.75 -9.61 2.90
N ALA A 566 -14.06 -8.75 3.87
CA ALA A 566 -13.48 -8.78 5.20
C ALA A 566 -13.66 -10.16 5.88
N PRO A 567 -12.72 -10.59 6.75
CA PRO A 567 -12.73 -11.92 7.31
C PRO A 567 -13.78 -12.04 8.42
N THR A 568 -14.49 -13.17 8.46
CA THR A 568 -15.45 -13.45 9.53
C THR A 568 -14.73 -14.14 10.68
N VAL A 569 -14.42 -13.40 11.74
CA VAL A 569 -13.70 -13.93 12.91
C VAL A 569 -14.67 -14.58 13.90
N THR A 570 -14.23 -15.65 14.54
CA THR A 570 -14.93 -16.36 15.63
C THR A 570 -13.94 -16.61 16.76
N VAL A 571 -14.34 -16.30 18.00
CA VAL A 571 -13.53 -16.57 19.21
C VAL A 571 -14.29 -17.52 20.12
N GLU A 572 -13.67 -18.64 20.47
CA GLU A 572 -14.17 -19.54 21.51
C GLU A 572 -13.60 -19.10 22.87
N VAL A 573 -14.46 -19.00 23.87
CA VAL A 573 -14.09 -18.57 25.23
C VAL A 573 -14.44 -19.69 26.21
N GLU A 574 -13.43 -20.39 26.73
CA GLU A 574 -13.60 -21.36 27.82
C GLU A 574 -13.46 -20.67 29.18
N SER A 575 -14.46 -20.84 30.03
CA SER A 575 -14.56 -20.20 31.35
C SER A 575 -14.10 -21.14 32.46
N PHE A 576 -13.41 -20.61 33.47
CA PHE A 576 -12.88 -21.38 34.59
C PHE A 576 -13.16 -20.74 35.96
N ASP A 577 -13.41 -21.61 36.93
CA ASP A 577 -13.57 -21.24 38.34
C ASP A 577 -12.22 -21.02 39.05
N LYS A 578 -12.29 -20.74 40.36
CA LYS A 578 -11.12 -20.50 41.22
C LYS A 578 -10.29 -21.75 41.52
N ALA A 579 -10.82 -22.95 41.28
CA ALA A 579 -10.08 -24.21 41.31
C ALA A 579 -9.42 -24.55 39.96
N GLY A 580 -9.75 -23.79 38.90
CA GLY A 580 -9.30 -24.01 37.53
C GLY A 580 -10.13 -25.05 36.77
N GLN A 581 -11.28 -25.48 37.31
CA GLN A 581 -12.23 -26.36 36.63
C GLN A 581 -13.00 -25.59 35.56
N SER A 582 -13.29 -26.26 34.43
CA SER A 582 -14.07 -25.68 33.34
C SER A 582 -15.54 -25.51 33.74
N LEU A 583 -16.08 -24.32 33.48
CA LEU A 583 -17.48 -23.94 33.63
C LEU A 583 -18.25 -24.02 32.30
N GLY A 584 -17.56 -24.35 31.20
CA GLY A 584 -18.11 -24.40 29.84
C GLY A 584 -17.37 -23.49 28.86
N ARG A 585 -17.71 -23.62 27.57
CA ARG A 585 -17.17 -22.84 26.46
C ARG A 585 -18.31 -22.12 25.72
N GLN A 586 -18.08 -20.87 25.31
CA GLN A 586 -19.02 -20.10 24.51
C GLN A 586 -18.37 -19.56 23.23
N THR A 587 -19.09 -19.63 22.11
CA THR A 587 -18.69 -19.08 20.82
C THR A 587 -19.09 -17.61 20.71
N VAL A 588 -18.15 -16.74 20.35
CA VAL A 588 -18.37 -15.31 20.09
C VAL A 588 -18.23 -15.03 18.59
N THR A 589 -19.32 -14.60 17.96
CA THR A 589 -19.40 -14.17 16.54
C THR A 589 -20.03 -12.80 16.34
N ASP A 590 -20.83 -12.30 17.30
CA ASP A 590 -21.28 -10.91 17.34
C ASP A 590 -20.59 -10.18 18.51
N PHE A 591 -19.54 -9.45 18.17
CA PHE A 591 -18.75 -8.66 19.13
C PHE A 591 -19.50 -7.45 19.69
N ASN A 592 -20.70 -7.11 19.18
CA ASN A 592 -21.55 -6.05 19.72
C ASN A 592 -22.52 -6.55 20.80
N ASN A 593 -22.85 -7.86 20.80
CA ASN A 593 -23.86 -8.46 21.67
C ASN A 593 -23.33 -9.75 22.33
N VAL A 594 -22.17 -9.66 22.98
CA VAL A 594 -21.48 -10.80 23.59
C VAL A 594 -22.26 -11.34 24.79
N ALA A 595 -22.39 -12.67 24.88
CA ALA A 595 -23.03 -13.33 26.01
C ALA A 595 -22.23 -13.19 27.32
N ALA A 596 -22.94 -13.06 28.44
CA ALA A 596 -22.34 -13.02 29.77
C ALA A 596 -21.66 -14.35 30.13
N LEU A 597 -20.52 -14.29 30.82
CA LEU A 597 -19.80 -15.46 31.31
C LEU A 597 -20.65 -16.22 32.37
N PRO A 598 -20.44 -17.54 32.54
CA PRO A 598 -21.05 -18.30 33.63
C PRO A 598 -20.70 -17.74 35.02
N ASP A 599 -21.63 -17.88 35.97
CA ASP A 599 -21.42 -17.48 37.36
C ASP A 599 -20.15 -18.14 37.95
N ASN A 600 -19.42 -17.39 38.79
CA ASN A 600 -18.14 -17.80 39.40
C ASN A 600 -16.92 -17.91 38.44
N THR A 601 -17.06 -17.49 37.17
CA THR A 601 -15.90 -17.38 36.26
C THR A 601 -14.90 -16.34 36.76
N VAL A 602 -13.64 -16.76 36.99
CA VAL A 602 -12.54 -15.86 37.39
C VAL A 602 -11.38 -15.87 36.39
N GLN A 603 -11.26 -16.93 35.59
CA GLN A 603 -10.31 -17.04 34.49
C GLN A 603 -11.03 -17.45 33.21
N ILE A 604 -10.49 -17.03 32.07
CA ILE A 604 -10.90 -17.50 30.75
C ILE A 604 -9.67 -17.95 29.95
N ALA A 605 -9.87 -18.83 28.99
CA ALA A 605 -8.92 -19.12 27.91
C ALA A 605 -9.62 -18.97 26.56
N LEU A 606 -8.87 -18.61 25.53
CA LEU A 606 -9.38 -18.22 24.23
C LEU A 606 -8.74 -19.07 23.13
N THR A 607 -9.51 -19.38 22.09
CA THR A 607 -8.98 -19.77 20.78
C THR A 607 -9.73 -19.00 19.68
N SER A 608 -9.07 -18.77 18.56
CA SER A 608 -9.56 -17.91 17.48
C SER A 608 -9.56 -18.63 16.13
N SER A 609 -10.47 -18.22 15.25
CA SER A 609 -10.51 -18.68 13.87
C SER A 609 -11.13 -17.62 12.97
N ALA A 610 -10.78 -17.65 11.68
CA ALA A 610 -11.36 -16.77 10.68
C ALA A 610 -11.80 -17.56 9.44
N GLN A 611 -12.89 -17.12 8.81
CA GLN A 611 -13.20 -17.50 7.43
C GLN A 611 -12.69 -16.41 6.49
N LYS A 612 -12.05 -16.84 5.39
CA LYS A 612 -11.44 -15.95 4.36
C LYS A 612 -10.35 -15.01 4.90
N GLY A 613 -9.60 -15.46 5.88
CA GLY A 613 -8.61 -14.65 6.57
C GLY A 613 -7.83 -15.45 7.60
N THR A 614 -7.02 -14.75 8.38
CA THR A 614 -6.47 -15.23 9.64
C THR A 614 -7.08 -14.44 10.81
N ALA A 615 -7.08 -15.05 11.99
CA ALA A 615 -7.39 -14.35 13.24
C ALA A 615 -6.14 -14.32 14.12
N SER A 616 -6.00 -13.28 14.93
CA SER A 616 -5.03 -13.23 16.02
C SER A 616 -5.60 -12.51 17.23
N LEU A 617 -5.10 -12.87 18.40
CA LEU A 617 -5.55 -12.34 19.69
C LEU A 617 -4.41 -11.57 20.36
N SER A 618 -4.75 -10.47 21.02
CA SER A 618 -3.88 -9.84 22.01
C SER A 618 -4.66 -9.50 23.27
N VAL A 619 -3.97 -9.47 24.41
CA VAL A 619 -4.55 -9.24 25.74
C VAL A 619 -3.80 -8.09 26.38
N ASN A 620 -4.53 -7.02 26.71
CA ASN A 620 -3.98 -5.75 27.22
C ASN A 620 -2.81 -5.21 26.35
N GLY A 621 -2.89 -5.39 25.03
CA GLY A 621 -1.86 -4.97 24.06
C GLY A 621 -0.67 -5.91 23.88
N VAL A 622 -0.69 -7.11 24.47
CA VAL A 622 0.37 -8.13 24.32
C VAL A 622 -0.18 -9.33 23.53
N ALA A 623 0.55 -9.81 22.52
CA ALA A 623 0.15 -10.97 21.73
C ALA A 623 -0.14 -12.19 22.62
N TYR A 624 -1.27 -12.86 22.38
CA TYR A 624 -1.81 -13.89 23.24
C TYR A 624 -1.55 -15.29 22.67
N THR A 625 -1.05 -16.19 23.52
CA THR A 625 -0.92 -17.62 23.20
C THR A 625 -2.24 -18.33 23.51
N GLU A 626 -2.83 -19.00 22.52
CA GLU A 626 -4.10 -19.72 22.67
C GLU A 626 -4.10 -20.75 23.81
N ASP A 627 -5.29 -21.03 24.35
CA ASP A 627 -5.53 -21.83 25.56
C ASP A 627 -4.86 -21.33 26.88
N THR A 628 -4.13 -20.20 26.86
CA THR A 628 -3.52 -19.63 28.08
C THR A 628 -4.56 -18.98 28.99
N LYS A 629 -4.66 -19.42 30.24
CA LYS A 629 -5.61 -18.84 31.21
C LYS A 629 -5.22 -17.42 31.63
N ILE A 630 -6.14 -16.49 31.43
CA ILE A 630 -6.04 -15.06 31.78
C ILE A 630 -7.17 -14.65 32.75
N PRO A 631 -7.04 -13.53 33.50
CA PRO A 631 -8.14 -12.99 34.28
C PRO A 631 -9.36 -12.70 33.41
N ALA A 632 -10.55 -13.09 33.87
CA ALA A 632 -11.78 -12.99 33.08
C ALA A 632 -12.20 -11.53 32.74
N ASN A 633 -11.72 -10.55 33.50
CA ASN A 633 -11.92 -9.11 33.28
C ASN A 633 -10.85 -8.44 32.38
N SER A 634 -10.01 -9.21 31.69
CA SER A 634 -8.99 -8.67 30.77
C SER A 634 -9.60 -7.98 29.55
N VAL A 635 -8.89 -7.00 28.98
CA VAL A 635 -9.23 -6.45 27.66
C VAL A 635 -8.55 -7.29 26.59
N ILE A 636 -9.35 -7.78 25.64
CA ILE A 636 -8.94 -8.65 24.54
C ILE A 636 -9.15 -7.86 23.24
N THR A 637 -8.11 -7.74 22.41
CA THR A 637 -8.23 -7.28 21.03
C THR A 637 -8.21 -8.49 20.10
N VAL A 638 -9.13 -8.50 19.14
CA VAL A 638 -9.35 -9.58 18.18
C VAL A 638 -9.14 -9.00 16.79
N ASP A 639 -8.03 -9.36 16.17
CA ASP A 639 -7.63 -8.87 14.85
C ASP A 639 -7.94 -9.93 13.79
N GLY A 640 -8.70 -9.55 12.76
CA GLY A 640 -8.99 -10.38 11.58
C GLY A 640 -8.31 -9.80 10.35
N LEU A 641 -7.33 -10.50 9.80
CA LEU A 641 -6.66 -10.12 8.56
C LEU A 641 -7.34 -10.79 7.37
N SER A 642 -7.66 -10.03 6.33
CA SER A 642 -8.26 -10.57 5.10
C SER A 642 -7.24 -11.37 4.27
N GLN A 643 -7.74 -12.06 3.24
CA GLN A 643 -6.91 -12.76 2.26
C GLN A 643 -7.44 -12.52 0.84
N PRO A 644 -6.56 -12.48 -0.18
CA PRO A 644 -5.12 -12.76 -0.09
C PRO A 644 -4.21 -11.60 0.35
N ARG A 645 -4.60 -10.32 0.22
CA ARG A 645 -3.69 -9.17 0.46
C ARG A 645 -3.60 -8.71 1.92
N GLY A 646 -4.61 -8.94 2.74
CA GLY A 646 -4.67 -8.40 4.10
C GLY A 646 -4.96 -6.90 4.16
N ASN A 647 -5.74 -6.36 3.21
CA ASN A 647 -6.10 -4.94 3.08
C ASN A 647 -7.60 -4.63 3.35
N ASN A 648 -8.39 -5.62 3.80
CA ASN A 648 -9.80 -5.47 4.20
C ASN A 648 -10.04 -6.04 5.61
N ASN A 649 -9.20 -5.60 6.55
CA ASN A 649 -9.11 -6.16 7.90
C ASN A 649 -10.24 -5.66 8.81
N VAL A 650 -10.48 -6.41 9.89
CA VAL A 650 -11.39 -6.02 10.99
C VAL A 650 -10.67 -6.12 12.33
N GLN A 651 -11.06 -5.26 13.27
CA GLN A 651 -10.59 -5.32 14.65
C GLN A 651 -11.81 -5.20 15.58
N TYR A 652 -11.84 -6.02 16.63
CA TYR A 652 -12.86 -5.97 17.68
C TYR A 652 -12.19 -5.91 19.05
N THR A 653 -12.82 -5.21 19.99
CA THR A 653 -12.40 -5.19 21.40
C THR A 653 -13.44 -5.90 22.24
N LEU A 654 -13.01 -6.93 22.96
CA LEU A 654 -13.82 -7.76 23.85
C LEU A 654 -13.36 -7.55 25.30
N SER A 655 -14.30 -7.30 26.20
CA SER A 655 -14.06 -7.34 27.65
C SER A 655 -15.33 -7.80 28.36
N TYR A 656 -15.15 -8.52 29.47
CA TYR A 656 -16.26 -9.01 30.29
C TYR A 656 -16.32 -8.27 31.61
N LYS A 657 -17.52 -7.82 32.00
CA LYS A 657 -17.77 -7.41 33.39
C LYS A 657 -17.87 -8.68 34.24
N VAL A 658 -16.98 -8.78 35.21
CA VAL A 658 -16.96 -9.85 36.22
C VAL A 658 -17.17 -9.18 37.57
N ASP A 659 -18.14 -9.65 38.35
CA ASP A 659 -18.35 -9.17 39.72
C ASP A 659 -17.35 -9.87 40.65
N GLU A 660 -16.47 -9.09 41.28
CA GLU A 660 -15.30 -9.64 41.97
C GLU A 660 -15.71 -10.28 43.31
N ILE A 661 -15.41 -11.56 43.49
CA ILE A 661 -15.55 -12.26 44.76
C ILE A 661 -14.43 -11.79 45.70
N MET A 662 -14.78 -10.84 46.57
CA MET A 662 -13.84 -10.15 47.45
C MET A 662 -13.21 -11.10 48.46
N ILE A 663 -14.02 -11.70 49.34
CA ILE A 663 -13.60 -12.65 50.38
C ILE A 663 -14.70 -13.71 50.60
N THR A 664 -14.32 -14.84 51.17
CA THR A 664 -15.22 -15.92 51.60
C THR A 664 -14.74 -16.48 52.93
N ASP A 665 -15.65 -16.66 53.89
CA ASP A 665 -15.42 -17.38 55.15
C ASP A 665 -16.70 -18.13 55.55
N ALA A 666 -16.58 -19.32 56.16
CA ALA A 666 -17.71 -20.18 56.54
C ALA A 666 -18.81 -20.39 55.46
N ASN A 667 -18.41 -20.41 54.17
CA ASN A 667 -19.28 -20.41 52.99
C ASN A 667 -20.19 -19.16 52.81
N VAL A 668 -19.98 -18.11 53.61
CA VAL A 668 -20.53 -16.77 53.36
C VAL A 668 -19.58 -16.02 52.41
N THR A 669 -20.10 -15.50 51.30
CA THR A 669 -19.31 -14.73 50.32
C THR A 669 -19.65 -13.23 50.36
N VAL A 670 -18.65 -12.40 50.05
CA VAL A 670 -18.84 -10.97 49.72
C VAL A 670 -18.45 -10.76 48.26
N THR A 671 -19.34 -10.17 47.47
CA THR A 671 -19.09 -9.72 46.09
C THR A 671 -19.24 -8.21 45.98
N GLY A 672 -18.36 -7.57 45.20
CA GLY A 672 -18.28 -6.12 45.07
C GLY A 672 -17.13 -5.70 44.15
N ALA A 673 -16.70 -4.44 44.23
CA ALA A 673 -15.51 -3.96 43.53
C ALA A 673 -14.24 -4.08 44.39
N ALA A 674 -13.10 -4.39 43.77
CA ALA A 674 -11.81 -4.58 44.45
C ALA A 674 -11.34 -3.39 45.32
N ASP A 675 -11.85 -2.17 45.10
CA ASP A 675 -11.47 -0.97 45.88
C ASP A 675 -12.10 -0.92 47.29
N LEU A 676 -13.13 -1.74 47.57
CA LEU A 676 -13.97 -1.59 48.75
C LEU A 676 -13.34 -2.10 50.06
N LEU A 677 -12.36 -3.01 50.00
CA LEU A 677 -11.69 -3.58 51.17
C LEU A 677 -10.19 -3.25 51.15
N PRO A 678 -9.67 -2.40 52.05
CA PRO A 678 -8.24 -2.05 52.09
C PRO A 678 -7.34 -3.29 52.25
N PRO A 679 -6.16 -3.34 51.60
CA PRO A 679 -5.22 -4.45 51.75
C PRO A 679 -4.87 -4.74 53.22
N GLY A 680 -4.87 -6.03 53.59
CA GLY A 680 -4.70 -6.47 54.98
C GLY A 680 -5.99 -6.50 55.83
N THR A 681 -7.15 -6.32 55.21
CA THR A 681 -8.45 -6.57 55.87
C THR A 681 -8.74 -8.08 55.92
N ILE A 682 -9.06 -8.58 57.11
CA ILE A 682 -9.60 -9.92 57.37
C ILE A 682 -11.12 -9.77 57.39
N PHE A 683 -11.83 -10.53 56.58
CA PHE A 683 -13.27 -10.75 56.74
C PHE A 683 -13.48 -12.09 57.46
N SER A 684 -14.42 -12.12 58.39
CA SER A 684 -14.89 -13.35 59.02
C SER A 684 -16.42 -13.40 59.12
N ALA A 685 -16.96 -14.60 59.04
CA ALA A 685 -18.39 -14.89 59.12
C ALA A 685 -18.61 -16.04 60.11
N THR A 686 -18.74 -15.71 61.40
CA THR A 686 -18.83 -16.72 62.47
C THR A 686 -20.29 -17.06 62.74
N GLN A 687 -20.68 -18.32 62.56
CA GLN A 687 -22.01 -18.79 62.98
C GLN A 687 -22.14 -18.69 64.51
N LEU A 688 -23.19 -18.01 65.01
CA LEU A 688 -23.41 -17.80 66.43
C LEU A 688 -24.40 -18.83 67.03
N ASP A 689 -24.20 -19.14 68.30
CA ASP A 689 -25.20 -19.78 69.16
C ASP A 689 -26.26 -18.75 69.62
N GLU A 690 -27.48 -19.20 69.91
CA GLU A 690 -28.56 -18.35 70.42
C GLU A 690 -28.19 -17.53 71.67
N THR A 691 -27.31 -18.07 72.52
CA THR A 691 -26.84 -17.43 73.76
C THR A 691 -25.92 -16.22 73.54
N ALA A 692 -25.47 -15.97 72.29
CA ALA A 692 -24.76 -14.75 71.92
C ALA A 692 -25.69 -13.51 71.82
N LEU A 693 -27.01 -13.71 71.76
CA LEU A 693 -27.98 -12.63 71.67
C LEU A 693 -28.45 -12.12 73.05
N GLY A 694 -28.71 -10.81 73.12
CA GLY A 694 -29.47 -10.23 74.23
C GLY A 694 -30.89 -10.81 74.33
N GLU A 695 -31.40 -10.97 75.55
CA GLU A 695 -32.66 -11.65 75.86
C GLU A 695 -33.86 -11.11 75.04
N ALA A 696 -33.91 -9.79 74.81
CA ALA A 696 -34.91 -9.14 73.96
C ALA A 696 -34.81 -9.55 72.49
N ALA A 697 -33.60 -9.58 71.91
CA ALA A 697 -33.37 -9.96 70.51
C ALA A 697 -33.77 -11.43 70.27
N LEU A 698 -33.34 -12.33 71.17
CA LEU A 698 -33.66 -13.76 71.10
C LEU A 698 -35.16 -14.02 71.25
N THR A 699 -35.83 -13.29 72.15
CA THR A 699 -37.29 -13.35 72.33
C THR A 699 -38.03 -12.86 71.08
N ASN A 700 -37.59 -11.75 70.48
CA ASN A 700 -38.18 -11.21 69.27
C ASN A 700 -38.02 -12.17 68.07
N LEU A 701 -36.86 -12.81 67.90
CA LEU A 701 -36.63 -13.78 66.82
C LEU A 701 -37.54 -15.02 66.97
N LYS A 702 -37.62 -15.60 68.17
CA LYS A 702 -38.48 -16.77 68.45
C LYS A 702 -39.98 -16.47 68.34
N ASN A 703 -40.38 -15.24 68.68
CA ASN A 703 -41.77 -14.81 68.52
C ASN A 703 -42.13 -14.60 67.04
N SER A 704 -41.22 -14.07 66.22
CA SER A 704 -41.49 -13.75 64.80
C SER A 704 -41.28 -14.92 63.84
N TYR A 705 -40.23 -15.74 64.02
CA TYR A 705 -39.79 -16.74 63.02
C TYR A 705 -39.90 -18.18 63.49
N LYS A 706 -40.03 -19.12 62.54
CA LYS A 706 -40.20 -20.56 62.77
C LYS A 706 -38.90 -21.23 63.17
N ALA A 707 -37.80 -20.79 62.55
CA ALA A 707 -36.42 -21.13 62.87
C ALA A 707 -35.53 -19.97 62.38
N PHE A 708 -34.34 -19.81 62.96
CA PHE A 708 -33.33 -18.88 62.46
C PHE A 708 -31.91 -19.41 62.73
N THR A 709 -30.97 -19.01 61.88
CA THR A 709 -29.52 -19.27 62.00
C THR A 709 -28.80 -17.93 62.05
N LEU A 710 -27.86 -17.77 62.97
CA LEU A 710 -27.18 -16.50 63.23
C LEU A 710 -25.76 -16.51 62.67
N TYR A 711 -25.34 -15.39 62.06
CA TYR A 711 -23.97 -15.14 61.64
C TYR A 711 -23.51 -13.77 62.14
N GLU A 712 -22.39 -13.72 62.85
CA GLU A 712 -21.64 -12.48 63.06
C GLU A 712 -20.71 -12.27 61.86
N VAL A 713 -20.89 -11.15 61.14
CA VAL A 713 -20.03 -10.73 60.06
C VAL A 713 -19.15 -9.59 60.55
N LYS A 714 -17.83 -9.71 60.38
CA LYS A 714 -16.85 -8.69 60.75
C LYS A 714 -15.78 -8.52 59.69
N THR A 715 -15.46 -7.26 59.40
CA THR A 715 -14.21 -6.86 58.75
C THR A 715 -13.27 -6.29 59.81
N GLN A 716 -12.04 -6.78 59.84
CA GLN A 716 -11.01 -6.37 60.79
C GLN A 716 -9.70 -6.04 60.09
N LYS A 717 -8.93 -5.10 60.62
CA LYS A 717 -7.56 -4.82 60.19
C LYS A 717 -6.65 -4.62 61.40
N ASP A 718 -5.46 -5.22 61.35
CA ASP A 718 -4.47 -5.21 62.43
C ASP A 718 -5.05 -5.62 63.81
N GLY A 719 -6.02 -6.55 63.81
CA GLY A 719 -6.69 -7.07 65.01
C GLY A 719 -7.76 -6.15 65.61
N LYS A 720 -8.30 -5.19 64.85
CA LYS A 720 -9.40 -4.29 65.25
C LYS A 720 -10.49 -4.25 64.19
N ASP A 721 -11.74 -4.06 64.61
CA ASP A 721 -12.86 -3.89 63.69
C ASP A 721 -12.65 -2.66 62.79
N LEU A 722 -12.89 -2.85 61.49
CA LEU A 722 -12.70 -1.85 60.45
C LEU A 722 -14.05 -1.28 60.02
N ALA A 723 -14.28 0.02 60.25
CA ALA A 723 -15.38 0.73 59.60
C ALA A 723 -15.03 0.95 58.13
N LEU A 724 -15.94 0.56 57.23
CA LEU A 724 -15.83 0.81 55.79
C LEU A 724 -16.46 2.17 55.43
N PRO A 725 -16.13 2.76 54.25
CA PRO A 725 -16.79 3.95 53.77
C PRO A 725 -18.31 3.73 53.59
N GLU A 726 -19.12 4.74 53.86
CA GLU A 726 -20.56 4.74 53.56
C GLU A 726 -20.80 5.05 52.06
N GLY A 727 -21.91 4.55 51.49
CA GLY A 727 -22.32 4.88 50.11
C GLY A 727 -21.69 3.98 49.04
N LYS A 728 -21.47 2.69 49.34
CA LYS A 728 -20.97 1.67 48.41
C LYS A 728 -21.70 0.35 48.67
N THR A 729 -22.25 -0.27 47.63
CA THR A 729 -22.98 -1.54 47.76
C THR A 729 -22.05 -2.75 47.68
N VAL A 730 -22.27 -3.74 48.55
CA VAL A 730 -21.71 -5.10 48.46
C VAL A 730 -22.83 -6.13 48.56
N THR A 731 -22.63 -7.29 47.93
CA THR A 731 -23.58 -8.40 48.00
C THR A 731 -23.02 -9.50 48.91
N LEU A 732 -23.76 -9.77 49.99
CA LEU A 732 -23.58 -10.91 50.87
C LEU A 732 -24.37 -12.11 50.32
N SER A 733 -23.76 -13.28 50.33
CA SER A 733 -24.45 -14.56 50.13
C SER A 733 -24.22 -15.46 51.34
N PHE A 734 -25.29 -15.92 51.98
CA PHE A 734 -25.24 -16.85 53.12
C PHE A 734 -25.71 -18.24 52.69
N PRO A 735 -25.09 -19.35 53.14
CA PRO A 735 -25.56 -20.69 52.84
C PRO A 735 -26.95 -20.92 53.47
N LEU A 736 -27.86 -21.55 52.72
CA LEU A 736 -29.20 -21.85 53.24
C LEU A 736 -29.13 -23.01 54.26
N PRO A 737 -29.61 -22.85 55.51
CA PRO A 737 -29.51 -23.90 56.53
C PRO A 737 -30.37 -25.13 56.20
N GLU A 738 -29.95 -26.30 56.67
CA GLU A 738 -30.65 -27.57 56.38
C GLU A 738 -32.11 -27.54 56.84
N GLY A 739 -33.03 -27.92 55.93
CA GLY A 739 -34.47 -27.95 56.18
C GLY A 739 -35.20 -26.60 56.03
N TYR A 740 -34.52 -25.53 55.62
CA TYR A 740 -35.15 -24.23 55.36
C TYR A 740 -35.73 -24.17 53.93
N ASP A 741 -36.96 -23.69 53.81
CA ASP A 741 -37.61 -23.42 52.52
C ASP A 741 -37.11 -22.07 51.96
N ALA A 742 -36.39 -22.11 50.84
CA ALA A 742 -35.83 -20.92 50.20
C ALA A 742 -36.90 -19.85 49.87
N ALA A 743 -38.12 -20.27 49.51
CA ALA A 743 -39.22 -19.36 49.20
C ALA A 743 -39.85 -18.68 50.43
N LYS A 744 -39.46 -19.10 51.65
CA LYS A 744 -39.93 -18.60 52.94
C LYS A 744 -38.78 -18.18 53.88
N THR A 745 -37.56 -18.09 53.36
CA THR A 745 -36.37 -17.73 54.14
C THR A 745 -35.90 -16.34 53.78
N GLY A 746 -35.85 -15.44 54.77
CA GLY A 746 -35.32 -14.10 54.62
C GLY A 746 -33.99 -13.89 55.36
N VAL A 747 -33.33 -12.77 55.05
CA VAL A 747 -32.19 -12.25 55.82
C VAL A 747 -32.65 -11.02 56.59
N TYR A 748 -32.26 -10.92 57.87
CA TYR A 748 -32.67 -9.85 58.77
C TYR A 748 -31.47 -9.38 59.60
N LEU A 749 -31.32 -8.06 59.81
CA LEU A 749 -30.27 -7.51 60.67
C LEU A 749 -30.75 -7.48 62.13
N VAL A 750 -29.97 -8.05 63.04
CA VAL A 750 -30.22 -8.02 64.48
C VAL A 750 -29.36 -6.91 65.09
N ARG A 751 -30.01 -5.92 65.70
CA ARG A 751 -29.32 -4.78 66.34
C ARG A 751 -29.11 -5.00 67.84
N GLU A 752 -28.16 -4.26 68.42
CA GLU A 752 -27.83 -4.32 69.86
C GLU A 752 -29.01 -3.96 70.78
N ASP A 753 -29.96 -3.13 70.30
CA ASP A 753 -31.19 -2.78 71.01
C ASP A 753 -32.27 -3.91 70.99
N GLY A 754 -31.98 -5.02 70.32
CA GLY A 754 -32.89 -6.14 70.13
C GLY A 754 -33.96 -5.93 69.08
N SER A 755 -33.90 -4.84 68.31
CA SER A 755 -34.73 -4.68 67.11
C SER A 755 -34.22 -5.57 65.97
N ILE A 756 -35.16 -6.16 65.24
CA ILE A 756 -34.90 -6.96 64.04
C ILE A 756 -35.34 -6.13 62.86
N THR A 757 -34.40 -5.78 61.97
CA THR A 757 -34.69 -5.00 60.78
C THR A 757 -34.87 -5.93 59.59
N PRO A 758 -36.09 -6.09 59.03
CA PRO A 758 -36.28 -6.79 57.77
C PRO A 758 -35.71 -5.96 56.61
N PHE A 759 -34.88 -6.59 55.80
CA PHE A 759 -34.47 -6.04 54.51
C PHE A 759 -35.63 -6.22 53.52
N THR A 760 -36.40 -5.17 53.29
CA THR A 760 -37.71 -5.27 52.64
C THR A 760 -37.60 -5.59 51.14
N THR A 761 -38.38 -6.55 50.68
CA THR A 761 -38.54 -6.90 49.25
C THR A 761 -39.41 -5.89 48.46
N SER A 762 -39.51 -4.65 48.94
CA SER A 762 -40.41 -3.62 48.41
C SER A 762 -39.64 -2.65 47.49
N ALA A 763 -40.03 -2.59 46.21
CA ALA A 763 -39.30 -1.90 45.14
C ALA A 763 -39.44 -0.37 45.14
N ALA A 764 -39.21 0.30 46.28
CA ALA A 764 -39.46 1.73 46.46
C ALA A 764 -38.46 2.48 47.39
N ALA A 765 -37.24 1.96 47.59
CA ALA A 765 -36.13 2.70 48.19
C ALA A 765 -34.76 2.16 47.70
N PRO A 766 -33.68 2.96 47.74
CA PRO A 766 -32.32 2.49 47.40
C PRO A 766 -31.69 1.55 48.44
N ASP A 767 -30.68 0.81 47.97
CA ASP A 767 -29.50 0.33 48.71
C ASP A 767 -29.66 -0.71 49.84
N ALA A 768 -30.82 -1.34 49.97
CA ALA A 768 -30.91 -2.67 50.58
C ALA A 768 -32.00 -3.55 49.93
N GLN A 769 -31.62 -4.68 49.35
CA GLN A 769 -32.55 -5.67 48.81
C GLN A 769 -32.12 -7.09 49.18
N ALA A 770 -32.95 -7.79 49.96
CA ALA A 770 -32.86 -9.23 50.12
C ALA A 770 -33.56 -9.93 48.95
N LYS A 771 -32.96 -10.97 48.37
CA LYS A 771 -33.59 -11.79 47.34
C LYS A 771 -33.02 -13.21 47.37
N THR A 772 -33.86 -14.18 47.74
CA THR A 772 -33.47 -15.59 47.64
C THR A 772 -33.40 -16.00 46.16
N LEU A 773 -32.24 -16.48 45.72
CA LEU A 773 -32.04 -16.97 44.36
C LEU A 773 -32.29 -18.48 44.32
N ASN A 774 -33.49 -18.87 43.88
CA ASN A 774 -33.76 -20.25 43.51
C ASN A 774 -33.09 -20.57 42.16
N ALA A 775 -31.93 -21.23 42.21
CA ALA A 775 -31.49 -22.09 41.11
C ALA A 775 -32.25 -23.42 41.20
N GLU A 776 -32.92 -23.85 40.13
CA GLU A 776 -33.57 -25.17 40.07
C GLU A 776 -32.49 -26.28 39.90
N GLY A 777 -31.86 -26.66 41.01
CA GLY A 777 -30.77 -27.64 41.02
C GLY A 777 -30.03 -27.63 42.36
N ALA A 778 -30.61 -28.27 43.38
CA ALA A 778 -30.17 -28.09 44.76
C ALA A 778 -28.96 -28.98 45.16
N GLU A 779 -27.76 -28.39 45.12
CA GLU A 779 -26.70 -28.68 46.11
C GLU A 779 -26.15 -27.40 46.79
N ASN A 780 -26.29 -26.21 46.17
CA ASN A 780 -25.73 -24.95 46.69
C ASN A 780 -26.77 -23.80 46.75
N ALA A 781 -27.86 -23.97 47.49
CA ALA A 781 -28.85 -22.90 47.70
C ALA A 781 -28.36 -21.85 48.72
N ALA A 782 -28.61 -20.57 48.45
CA ALA A 782 -28.12 -19.46 49.28
C ALA A 782 -29.14 -18.32 49.42
N ALA A 783 -29.10 -17.64 50.57
CA ALA A 783 -29.85 -16.43 50.86
C ALA A 783 -28.98 -15.20 50.56
N VAL A 784 -29.36 -14.41 49.56
CA VAL A 784 -28.55 -13.30 49.03
C VAL A 784 -29.14 -11.95 49.44
N LEU A 785 -28.26 -11.03 49.83
CA LEU A 785 -28.60 -9.70 50.32
C LEU A 785 -27.57 -8.68 49.82
N SER A 786 -28.01 -7.67 49.07
CA SER A 786 -27.18 -6.48 48.80
C SER A 786 -27.36 -5.46 49.92
N VAL A 787 -26.26 -4.96 50.47
CA VAL A 787 -26.20 -3.95 51.55
C VAL A 787 -25.23 -2.83 51.21
N ASP A 788 -25.39 -1.67 51.85
CA ASP A 788 -24.32 -0.68 51.95
C ASP A 788 -23.19 -1.18 52.89
N THR A 789 -21.93 -0.84 52.56
CA THR A 789 -20.75 -1.20 53.33
C THR A 789 -20.75 -0.70 54.77
N SER A 790 -21.50 0.36 55.10
CA SER A 790 -21.69 0.85 56.47
C SER A 790 -22.34 -0.16 57.42
N VAL A 791 -23.17 -1.08 56.89
CA VAL A 791 -23.87 -2.10 57.70
C VAL A 791 -23.33 -3.52 57.52
N LEU A 792 -22.25 -3.70 56.75
CA LEU A 792 -21.61 -5.02 56.50
C LEU A 792 -21.18 -5.72 57.79
N ASN A 793 -20.72 -4.96 58.79
CA ASN A 793 -20.35 -5.49 60.10
C ASN A 793 -21.60 -5.56 60.99
N GLY A 794 -21.99 -6.76 61.44
CA GLY A 794 -23.18 -6.93 62.26
C GLY A 794 -23.58 -8.38 62.50
N THR A 795 -24.65 -8.58 63.26
CA THR A 795 -25.28 -9.90 63.44
C THR A 795 -26.47 -10.05 62.48
N TYR A 796 -26.39 -11.05 61.60
CA TYR A 796 -27.42 -11.38 60.64
C TYR A 796 -28.16 -12.64 61.07
N ALA A 797 -29.49 -12.63 60.93
CA ALA A 797 -30.35 -13.80 61.09
C ALA A 797 -30.86 -14.25 59.72
N ILE A 798 -30.54 -15.49 59.35
CA ILE A 798 -31.16 -16.22 58.23
C ILE A 798 -32.37 -16.93 58.81
N ALA A 799 -33.59 -16.44 58.55
CA ALA A 799 -34.78 -16.85 59.30
C ALA A 799 -35.92 -17.33 58.39
N LEU A 800 -36.53 -18.44 58.79
CA LEU A 800 -37.67 -19.07 58.14
C LEU A 800 -38.97 -18.51 58.70
N GLU A 801 -39.82 -17.95 57.85
CA GLU A 801 -41.09 -17.34 58.28
C GLU A 801 -42.11 -18.37 58.80
N LYS A 802 -43.03 -17.90 59.65
CA LYS A 802 -44.15 -18.72 60.17
C LYS A 802 -45.29 -18.76 59.15
N ASP A 803 -45.86 -19.94 58.96
CA ASP A 803 -47.04 -20.12 58.11
C ASP A 803 -48.24 -19.35 58.71
N GLN A 804 -48.93 -18.52 57.91
CA GLN A 804 -49.90 -17.50 58.39
C GLN A 804 -51.17 -18.04 59.08
N SER A 805 -51.28 -19.35 59.32
CA SER A 805 -52.42 -19.99 60.01
C SER A 805 -52.29 -20.03 61.54
N GLU A 806 -51.13 -19.69 62.11
CA GLU A 806 -50.89 -19.70 63.56
C GLU A 806 -50.69 -18.27 64.09
N GLY A 807 -51.71 -17.74 64.77
CA GLY A 807 -51.78 -16.32 65.16
C GLY A 807 -51.00 -15.94 66.42
N GLY A 808 -50.95 -14.66 66.80
CA GLY A 808 -51.52 -13.50 66.10
C GLY A 808 -51.73 -12.28 67.00
N ALA A 809 -51.00 -11.20 66.75
CA ALA A 809 -51.24 -9.87 67.30
C ALA A 809 -50.51 -8.81 66.45
N THR A 810 -51.24 -7.95 65.75
CA THR A 810 -50.67 -6.79 65.03
C THR A 810 -50.57 -5.58 65.97
N PRO A 811 -49.42 -4.90 66.06
CA PRO A 811 -49.37 -3.56 66.63
C PRO A 811 -50.14 -2.58 65.74
N ASP A 812 -51.20 -1.96 66.27
CA ASP A 812 -51.94 -0.88 65.60
C ASP A 812 -51.15 0.44 65.71
N ASN A 813 -51.17 1.25 64.65
CA ASN A 813 -50.77 2.65 64.70
C ASN A 813 -51.42 3.53 63.61
N GLY A 814 -52.76 3.57 63.59
CA GLY A 814 -53.47 4.85 63.39
C GLY A 814 -53.89 5.28 61.98
N SER A 815 -55.19 5.56 61.83
CA SER A 815 -55.82 6.32 60.74
C SER A 815 -55.31 7.77 60.62
N GLY A 816 -55.39 8.48 59.49
CA GLY A 816 -56.01 8.23 58.17
C GLY A 816 -55.53 9.32 57.17
N THR A 817 -56.13 9.62 56.02
CA THR A 817 -57.49 9.35 55.48
C THR A 817 -57.51 9.44 53.94
N SER A 818 -58.47 8.77 53.27
CA SER A 818 -59.19 9.13 52.01
C SER A 818 -58.47 9.91 50.87
N THR A 819 -58.60 9.57 49.58
CA THR A 819 -59.80 9.02 48.88
C THR A 819 -59.47 8.00 47.78
N ASP A 820 -60.45 7.15 47.49
CA ASP A 820 -60.48 6.18 46.37
C ASP A 820 -60.86 6.84 45.02
N THR A 821 -60.25 6.35 43.94
CA THR A 821 -60.93 6.10 42.65
C THR A 821 -60.15 5.10 41.78
N THR A 822 -60.75 3.96 41.45
CA THR A 822 -60.21 2.96 40.51
C THR A 822 -61.14 2.70 39.34
N VAL A 823 -60.63 2.73 38.09
CA VAL A 823 -61.23 2.10 36.91
C VAL A 823 -60.11 1.58 35.98
N HIS A 824 -60.35 0.42 35.38
CA HIS A 824 -59.52 -0.31 34.41
C HIS A 824 -58.99 0.57 33.26
N GLN A 825 -57.72 0.43 32.82
CA GLN A 825 -57.16 -0.71 32.07
C GLN A 825 -57.88 -1.03 30.75
N ASP A 826 -57.21 -0.76 29.63
CA ASP A 826 -57.04 -1.76 28.56
C ASP A 826 -55.67 -1.54 27.86
N GLY A 827 -55.19 -2.53 27.10
CA GLY A 827 -53.75 -2.74 26.84
C GLY A 827 -53.04 -1.85 25.79
N GLY A 828 -51.71 -1.84 25.83
CA GLY A 828 -50.82 -1.25 24.82
C GLY A 828 -49.38 -1.07 25.31
N ALA A 829 -48.42 -1.75 24.70
CA ALA A 829 -47.02 -1.79 25.18
C ALA A 829 -46.23 -0.49 24.92
N LYS A 830 -45.29 -0.18 25.83
CA LYS A 830 -44.14 0.71 25.57
C LYS A 830 -42.91 0.24 26.37
N ALA A 831 -41.74 0.43 25.79
CA ALA A 831 -40.45 0.09 26.38
C ALA A 831 -39.62 1.34 26.67
N SER A 832 -38.87 1.30 27.77
CA SER A 832 -37.76 2.19 28.15
C SER A 832 -37.10 1.56 29.41
N GLY A 833 -35.80 1.33 29.52
CA GLY A 833 -34.69 1.64 28.61
C GLY A 833 -33.74 2.68 29.22
N ASN A 834 -32.44 2.38 29.19
CA ASN A 834 -31.33 3.33 29.31
C ASN A 834 -30.13 2.74 28.54
N VAL A 835 -29.32 3.60 27.93
CA VAL A 835 -28.34 3.28 26.87
C VAL A 835 -27.15 4.24 27.01
N LEU A 836 -25.94 3.79 26.66
CA LEU A 836 -24.72 4.52 26.22
C LEU A 836 -23.50 3.61 26.51
N THR A 837 -22.50 3.38 25.63
CA THR A 837 -22.39 3.58 24.18
C THR A 837 -21.25 2.71 23.65
N GLY A 838 -21.35 2.16 22.44
CA GLY A 838 -20.18 1.71 21.69
C GLY A 838 -19.55 2.86 20.91
N ILE A 839 -18.24 2.82 20.69
CA ILE A 839 -17.51 3.76 19.80
C ILE A 839 -17.00 2.97 18.60
N LEU A 840 -17.32 3.45 17.39
CA LEU A 840 -16.64 3.09 16.16
C LEU A 840 -15.50 4.09 15.96
N GLU A 841 -14.25 3.66 16.13
CA GLU A 841 -13.10 4.45 15.71
C GLU A 841 -12.78 4.14 14.24
N THR A 842 -13.40 4.90 13.33
CA THR A 842 -12.87 5.07 11.97
C THR A 842 -11.63 5.97 12.03
N PRO A 843 -10.49 5.59 11.43
CA PRO A 843 -9.28 6.40 11.50
C PRO A 843 -9.46 7.72 10.74
N GLN A 844 -9.50 8.85 11.46
CA GLN A 844 -9.35 10.18 10.89
C GLN A 844 -8.37 11.03 11.71
N HIS A 845 -7.30 11.43 11.03
CA HIS A 845 -6.35 12.52 11.29
C HIS A 845 -6.40 13.22 12.67
N ALA A 846 -5.48 12.85 13.57
CA ALA A 846 -5.07 13.70 14.68
C ALA A 846 -3.79 14.47 14.30
N GLY A 847 -3.91 15.78 14.03
CA GLY A 847 -2.80 16.61 13.58
C GLY A 847 -1.64 16.74 14.57
N ALA A 848 -0.42 16.87 14.06
CA ALA A 848 0.81 16.85 14.86
C ALA A 848 0.99 18.09 15.75
N ALA A 849 0.52 18.01 17.00
CA ALA A 849 0.53 19.15 17.94
C ALA A 849 1.14 18.87 19.33
N CYS A 850 2.05 17.90 19.50
CA CYS A 850 2.83 17.78 20.75
C CYS A 850 4.14 16.95 20.69
N ILE A 851 5.13 17.30 19.84
CA ILE A 851 6.53 16.84 20.00
C ILE A 851 7.47 18.03 20.17
N VAL A 852 7.36 18.72 21.31
CA VAL A 852 8.29 19.79 21.73
C VAL A 852 9.00 19.38 23.02
N ALA A 853 9.78 18.30 22.95
CA ALA A 853 10.53 17.76 24.11
C ALA A 853 11.87 17.06 23.80
N LEU A 854 12.11 16.56 22.57
CA LEU A 854 13.27 15.69 22.27
C LEU A 854 14.24 16.16 21.16
N ALA A 855 13.98 17.30 20.51
CA ALA A 855 14.87 17.84 19.46
C ALA A 855 16.14 18.57 19.99
N ALA A 856 16.34 18.66 21.30
CA ALA A 856 17.29 19.60 21.91
C ALA A 856 18.74 19.09 22.07
N ILE A 857 19.03 17.82 21.80
CA ILE A 857 20.34 17.19 22.13
C ILE A 857 21.26 16.98 20.92
N PHE A 858 20.73 16.71 19.72
CA PHE A 858 21.57 16.49 18.53
C PHE A 858 21.97 17.76 17.77
N GLY A 859 21.21 18.86 17.89
CA GLY A 859 21.52 20.13 17.20
C GLY A 859 22.83 20.83 17.64
N ALA A 860 23.38 20.47 18.80
CA ALA A 860 24.57 21.13 19.36
C ALA A 860 25.90 20.67 18.74
N GLY A 861 25.96 19.50 18.10
CA GLY A 861 27.21 18.90 17.64
C GLY A 861 27.80 19.53 16.37
N TYR A 862 26.96 19.99 15.44
CA TYR A 862 27.38 20.29 14.07
C TYR A 862 27.99 21.71 13.91
N VAL A 863 27.42 22.70 14.60
CA VAL A 863 27.82 24.12 14.47
C VAL A 863 29.21 24.40 15.04
N TYR A 864 29.71 23.60 15.99
CA TYR A 864 31.00 23.85 16.64
C TYR A 864 32.22 23.54 15.75
N ARG A 865 32.08 22.71 14.70
CA ARG A 865 33.24 22.18 13.95
C ARG A 865 33.70 23.04 12.76
N ARG A 866 32.86 23.96 12.24
CA ARG A 866 33.17 24.76 11.02
C ARG A 866 33.82 26.13 11.29
N LYS A 867 34.48 26.33 12.44
CA LYS A 867 35.11 27.61 12.81
C LYS A 867 36.59 27.55 13.24
N ARG A 868 37.31 26.45 12.93
CA ARG A 868 38.76 26.31 13.17
C ARG A 868 39.51 25.49 12.10
N THR A 869 39.56 25.99 10.87
CA THR A 869 40.79 26.04 10.04
C THR A 869 40.58 27.05 8.91
N ARG A 870 41.63 27.30 8.12
CA ARG A 870 41.56 28.05 6.84
C ARG A 870 40.93 27.19 5.76
#